data_AF-A0A2T2P4K8-F1
#
_entry.id   AF-A0A2T2P4K8-F1
#
_cell.length_a   1.000
_cell.length_b   1.000
_cell.length_c   1.000
_cell.angle_alpha   90.00
_cell.angle_beta   90.00
_cell.angle_gamma   90.00
#
_symmetry.space_group_name_H-M   'P 1'
#
loop_
_entity.id
_entity.type
_entity.pdbx_description
1 polymer ?
#
loop_
_entity_poly.entity_id
_entity_poly.type
_entity_poly.pdbx_seq_one_letter_code
_entity_poly.pdbx_strand_id
1 'polypeptide(L)'
;MRVHISLSFIFSPFFHSCAVVGFGTINEPAIVGQHCEHERITKAAFACPPGVAISDGRCFEELSLHQLAGRSGPEGRVGQGSNGAVGAPDMLDPVPEGPEAHCDNADFLDTAALGLKDPYPRTREEATAQLQTCVDHLRLRLAEGVDAADNIVDNLGRVIAPQVDISSRDCTFSFPELQMHVFSRSKCSAIEGFGRALHGVQDFYAHSNWADDAEAPFSPENPPGLKRNDTPVFLDLRGENNITDQVPRDLTTGCFGGLLTDGPVGKAGHPLEPGSLDCTGRITHHTLNKDNGLINEITGVTSIPGPNTPRGDFPGNFELAVRAAIRDSRRQWRHFREEIRRTYGTERGNIIICALVRDKPTEDCYGRRVVFLRDAANRVAEMQIPVHQWLLEEIEGKAHDEGPGEGLTEQNSTKSIGSSDELHEQRQDDTRGNLETNSPSDEALLLVSEGIDIGTALNELLKNATGLPFNKSSIVALTNTRDLHLGDQLAHVWRAGDEGIRVHIGLLPPEGAVPLGPELSNEVIAMEKAKEEDFITAVLRSGGTYSLLHGRSSMSSFLDHVISRGLSEYDNARDTATVLPAGLSISDYVTPESEPRRFSFDATEMDNIIIAVAPISTRLSLRICIRHVRKNAVIKELDIGLGGNATFMAQLGIEDIPRTDAWFELEVAHIDGDGLVGSGLFEVSIETVDALPHHDSDEDETDEGGHDEL
;
A
#
# COMPACT_ATOMS: atom_id res chain seq x y z
N MET A 1 63.04 14.63 61.01
CA MET A 1 61.91 13.69 60.97
C MET A 1 61.02 14.08 59.79
N ARG A 2 61.18 13.37 58.65
CA ARG A 2 60.26 13.41 57.50
C ARG A 2 59.72 11.99 57.38
N VAL A 3 58.41 11.82 57.43
CA VAL A 3 57.75 10.53 57.23
C VAL A 3 57.17 10.52 55.83
N HIS A 4 57.64 9.57 55.02
CA HIS A 4 57.10 9.23 53.70
C HIS A 4 55.81 8.43 53.88
N ILE A 5 54.76 8.78 53.13
CA ILE A 5 53.62 7.91 52.86
C ILE A 5 53.51 7.80 51.33
N SER A 6 53.78 6.61 50.81
CA SER A 6 53.52 6.23 49.42
C SER A 6 52.04 5.91 49.24
N LEU A 7 51.36 6.56 48.29
CA LEU A 7 50.10 6.08 47.73
C LEU A 7 50.39 5.24 46.48
N SER A 8 50.05 3.96 46.55
CA SER A 8 49.97 3.08 45.37
C SER A 8 48.64 3.31 44.68
N PHE A 9 48.65 3.76 43.42
CA PHE A 9 47.49 3.73 42.54
C PHE A 9 47.30 2.31 42.03
N ILE A 10 46.20 1.67 42.43
CA ILE A 10 45.70 0.45 41.80
C ILE A 10 44.91 0.91 40.57
N PHE A 11 45.45 0.65 39.37
CA PHE A 11 44.70 0.73 38.13
C PHE A 11 43.66 -0.40 38.15
N SER A 12 42.39 -0.03 38.30
CA SER A 12 41.27 -0.92 38.03
C SER A 12 40.95 -0.83 36.54
N PRO A 13 40.83 -1.93 35.78
CA PRO A 13 40.40 -1.86 34.40
C PRO A 13 38.92 -1.46 34.38
N PHE A 14 38.61 -0.37 33.68
CA PHE A 14 37.25 -0.04 33.28
C PHE A 14 36.80 -1.10 32.26
N PHE A 15 35.95 -2.02 32.70
CA PHE A 15 35.15 -2.83 31.77
C PHE A 15 34.22 -1.87 31.03
N HIS A 16 34.41 -1.74 29.72
CA HIS A 16 33.45 -1.10 28.83
C HIS A 16 32.26 -2.05 28.71
N SER A 17 31.15 -1.72 29.37
CA SER A 17 29.85 -2.31 29.09
C SER A 17 29.25 -1.50 27.94
N CYS A 18 29.27 -2.07 26.73
CA CYS A 18 28.50 -1.54 25.61
C CYS A 18 27.04 -1.87 25.92
N ALA A 19 26.22 -0.85 26.13
CA ALA A 19 24.79 -1.04 26.24
C ALA A 19 24.24 -1.40 24.85
N VAL A 20 23.51 -2.50 24.76
CA VAL A 20 22.98 -3.02 23.50
C VAL A 20 21.47 -2.71 23.48
N VAL A 21 21.12 -1.67 22.74
CA VAL A 21 19.74 -1.37 22.29
C VAL A 21 19.62 -1.94 20.88
N GLY A 22 18.40 -2.14 20.37
CA GLY A 22 18.10 -2.87 19.13
C GLY A 22 18.74 -2.35 17.85
N PHE A 23 18.05 -2.43 16.70
CA PHE A 23 18.59 -1.74 15.52
C PHE A 23 18.85 -0.29 15.94
N GLY A 24 20.11 0.13 15.87
CA GLY A 24 20.51 1.30 16.60
C GLY A 24 19.83 2.54 16.06
N THR A 25 19.41 3.41 16.96
CA THR A 25 18.94 4.76 16.61
C THR A 25 20.10 5.78 16.66
N ILE A 26 21.21 5.46 17.32
CA ILE A 26 22.32 6.40 17.57
C ILE A 26 23.53 6.12 16.68
N ASN A 27 24.09 7.13 16.00
CA ASN A 27 25.30 6.98 15.17
C ASN A 27 26.56 7.13 16.03
N GLU A 28 26.85 6.14 16.88
CA GLU A 28 28.00 6.17 17.78
C GLU A 28 28.82 4.88 17.81
N PRO A 29 29.48 4.56 16.67
CA PRO A 29 30.19 3.30 16.50
C PRO A 29 31.38 3.14 17.45
N ALA A 30 31.95 4.25 17.92
CA ALA A 30 33.11 4.23 18.82
C ALA A 30 32.76 3.97 20.29
N ILE A 31 31.52 4.24 20.71
CA ILE A 31 31.12 4.24 22.13
C ILE A 31 30.04 3.20 22.42
N VAL A 32 28.98 3.15 21.61
CA VAL A 32 27.85 2.21 21.78
C VAL A 32 27.78 1.16 20.68
N GLY A 33 28.55 1.29 19.61
CA GLY A 33 28.64 0.31 18.52
C GLY A 33 27.54 0.44 17.47
N GLN A 34 26.54 1.31 17.69
CA GLN A 34 25.41 1.53 16.79
C GLN A 34 25.74 2.42 15.60
N HIS A 35 25.06 2.19 14.48
CA HIS A 35 25.28 2.88 13.21
C HIS A 35 24.00 3.50 12.62
N CYS A 36 22.97 3.79 13.43
CA CYS A 36 21.65 4.26 12.96
C CYS A 36 20.98 3.28 11.99
N GLU A 37 20.94 2.00 12.36
CA GLU A 37 20.35 0.91 11.57
C GLU A 37 18.88 1.20 11.22
N HIS A 38 18.06 1.71 12.15
CA HIS A 38 16.67 2.09 11.88
C HIS A 38 16.56 3.16 10.79
N GLU A 39 17.38 4.21 10.86
CA GLU A 39 17.43 5.25 9.84
C GLU A 39 17.79 4.64 8.48
N ARG A 40 18.85 3.82 8.43
CA ARG A 40 19.37 3.24 7.18
C ARG A 40 18.40 2.25 6.55
N ILE A 41 17.73 1.42 7.35
CA ILE A 41 16.68 0.50 6.88
C ILE A 41 15.51 1.30 6.33
N THR A 42 15.07 2.32 7.07
CA THR A 42 13.93 3.16 6.68
C THR A 42 14.23 3.96 5.41
N LYS A 43 15.43 4.52 5.27
CA LYS A 43 15.89 5.17 4.03
C LYS A 43 15.98 4.19 2.87
N ALA A 44 16.55 3.00 3.07
CA ALA A 44 16.63 1.99 2.02
C ALA A 44 15.23 1.48 1.60
N ALA A 45 14.28 1.47 2.53
CA ALA A 45 12.90 1.10 2.26
C ALA A 45 12.16 2.17 1.44
N PHE A 46 12.34 3.46 1.77
CA PHE A 46 11.43 4.52 1.35
C PHE A 46 12.05 5.69 0.59
N ALA A 47 13.37 5.78 0.43
CA ALA A 47 13.95 6.84 -0.38
C ALA A 47 13.49 6.75 -1.83
N CYS A 48 13.21 7.90 -2.44
CA CYS A 48 12.91 7.94 -3.86
C CYS A 48 14.11 7.48 -4.69
N PRO A 49 13.90 6.67 -5.75
CA PRO A 49 15.00 6.18 -6.57
C PRO A 49 15.86 7.33 -7.15
N PRO A 50 17.16 7.11 -7.40
CA PRO A 50 18.01 8.13 -8.00
C PRO A 50 17.42 8.69 -9.29
N GLY A 51 17.35 10.03 -9.40
CA GLY A 51 16.77 10.73 -10.54
C GLY A 51 15.26 10.94 -10.46
N VAL A 52 14.59 10.41 -9.44
CA VAL A 52 13.17 10.68 -9.15
C VAL A 52 13.09 11.81 -8.13
N ALA A 53 12.81 13.02 -8.61
CA ALA A 53 12.71 14.21 -7.75
C ALA A 53 11.32 14.37 -7.09
N ILE A 54 10.33 13.61 -7.56
CA ILE A 54 8.92 13.76 -7.21
C ILE A 54 8.37 12.38 -6.88
N SER A 55 7.84 12.19 -5.67
CA SER A 55 7.34 10.89 -5.22
C SER A 55 6.04 10.47 -5.91
N ASP A 56 5.90 9.21 -6.30
CA ASP A 56 4.62 8.66 -6.79
C ASP A 56 3.72 8.11 -5.67
N GLY A 57 3.95 8.50 -4.41
CA GLY A 57 3.23 7.96 -3.25
C GLY A 57 3.88 6.72 -2.62
N ARG A 58 4.86 6.06 -3.28
CA ARG A 58 5.54 4.87 -2.73
C ARG A 58 6.81 5.19 -1.94
N CYS A 59 7.48 6.27 -2.30
CA CYS A 59 8.69 6.76 -1.64
C CYS A 59 8.43 8.09 -0.91
N PHE A 60 9.30 8.49 -0.01
CA PHE A 60 9.26 9.78 0.65
C PHE A 60 10.32 10.69 0.04
N GLU A 61 9.94 11.93 -0.26
CA GLU A 61 10.89 12.98 -0.64
C GLU A 61 11.79 13.34 0.54
N GLU A 62 12.91 14.01 0.27
CA GLU A 62 14.04 14.10 1.18
C GLU A 62 13.66 14.66 2.56
N LEU A 63 12.93 15.78 2.64
CA LEU A 63 12.57 16.38 3.93
C LEU A 63 11.57 15.50 4.69
N SER A 64 10.60 14.93 3.98
CA SER A 64 9.57 14.04 4.54
C SER A 64 10.20 12.73 5.04
N LEU A 65 11.15 12.17 4.30
CA LEU A 65 11.92 10.99 4.68
C LEU A 65 12.77 11.27 5.91
N HIS A 66 13.38 12.45 6.02
CA HIS A 66 14.13 12.84 7.23
C HIS A 66 13.26 12.91 8.48
N GLN A 67 11.97 13.25 8.35
CA GLN A 67 11.06 13.19 9.49
C GLN A 67 10.78 11.74 9.90
N LEU A 68 10.60 10.83 8.93
CA LEU A 68 10.34 9.43 9.21
C LEU A 68 11.58 8.69 9.73
N ALA A 69 12.67 8.71 8.96
CA ALA A 69 13.89 7.93 9.18
C ALA A 69 14.87 8.59 10.15
N GLY A 70 14.84 9.92 10.25
CA GLY A 70 15.89 10.67 10.94
C GLY A 70 17.05 11.08 10.04
N ARG A 71 18.07 11.64 10.68
CA ARG A 71 19.32 12.13 10.10
C ARG A 71 20.45 11.83 11.07
N SER A 72 21.33 10.93 10.68
CA SER A 72 22.58 10.65 11.39
C SER A 72 23.45 11.90 11.39
N GLY A 73 23.90 12.32 12.58
CA GLY A 73 25.01 13.27 12.68
C GLY A 73 26.33 12.68 12.16
N PRO A 74 27.39 13.50 12.05
CA PRO A 74 28.73 13.00 11.75
C PRO A 74 29.14 11.91 12.76
N GLU A 75 29.84 10.87 12.31
CA GLU A 75 30.36 9.80 13.18
C GLU A 75 31.10 10.37 14.41
N GLY A 76 30.85 9.80 15.58
CA GLY A 76 31.48 10.23 16.84
C GLY A 76 30.84 11.45 17.50
N ARG A 77 29.61 11.81 17.12
CA ARG A 77 28.85 12.92 17.72
C ARG A 77 27.46 12.51 18.21
N VAL A 78 27.41 11.92 19.41
CA VAL A 78 26.19 11.53 20.13
C VAL A 78 25.23 12.71 20.17
N GLY A 79 23.97 12.49 19.79
CA GLY A 79 22.91 13.49 19.89
C GLY A 79 23.02 14.65 18.88
N GLN A 80 23.91 14.57 17.89
CA GLN A 80 23.82 15.41 16.69
C GLN A 80 23.00 14.68 15.63
N GLY A 81 22.00 15.36 15.07
CA GLY A 81 21.05 14.76 14.13
C GLY A 81 19.64 14.69 14.70
N SER A 82 18.79 13.88 14.07
CA SER A 82 17.43 13.61 14.53
C SER A 82 17.17 12.11 14.40
N ASN A 83 16.55 11.50 15.40
CA ASN A 83 16.23 10.06 15.37
C ASN A 83 15.05 9.72 14.44
N GLY A 84 14.36 10.75 13.93
CA GLY A 84 13.12 10.58 13.17
C GLY A 84 12.00 9.99 14.02
N ALA A 85 10.89 9.69 13.37
CA ALA A 85 9.78 8.98 13.98
C ALA A 85 10.13 7.52 14.28
N VAL A 86 10.92 6.88 13.41
CA VAL A 86 11.32 5.47 13.59
C VAL A 86 12.22 5.27 14.80
N GLY A 87 13.06 6.24 15.16
CA GLY A 87 13.89 6.16 16.36
C GLY A 87 13.23 6.75 17.61
N ALA A 88 11.96 7.13 17.55
CA ALA A 88 11.27 7.76 18.67
C ALA A 88 11.03 6.84 19.88
N PRO A 89 10.79 5.52 19.72
CA PRO A 89 10.68 4.61 20.86
C PRO A 89 11.96 4.50 21.71
N ASP A 90 13.14 4.66 21.10
CA ASP A 90 14.44 4.63 21.77
C ASP A 90 14.81 5.91 22.53
N MET A 91 14.05 6.99 22.35
CA MET A 91 14.44 8.29 22.90
C MET A 91 14.28 8.37 24.41
N LEU A 92 15.35 8.82 25.07
CA LEU A 92 15.37 9.15 26.49
C LEU A 92 14.68 10.50 26.76
N ASP A 93 13.36 10.61 26.52
CA ASP A 93 12.56 11.78 26.94
C ASP A 93 11.04 11.48 27.08
N PRO A 94 10.49 11.30 28.30
CA PRO A 94 11.20 11.20 29.58
C PRO A 94 11.76 9.79 29.83
N VAL A 95 11.20 8.76 29.18
CA VAL A 95 11.62 7.36 29.27
C VAL A 95 11.36 6.65 27.93
N PRO A 96 12.23 5.74 27.47
CA PRO A 96 11.99 4.93 26.28
C PRO A 96 10.72 4.10 26.41
N GLU A 97 10.14 3.72 25.26
CA GLU A 97 9.00 2.80 25.26
C GLU A 97 9.42 1.41 25.74
N GLY A 98 8.45 0.63 26.23
CA GLY A 98 8.71 -0.70 26.77
C GLY A 98 8.98 -1.75 25.68
N PRO A 99 9.23 -3.02 26.09
CA PRO A 99 9.52 -4.15 25.21
C PRO A 99 8.44 -4.42 24.17
N GLU A 100 7.21 -3.97 24.39
CA GLU A 100 6.13 -3.97 23.41
C GLU A 100 6.46 -3.17 22.15
N ALA A 101 7.29 -2.12 22.25
CA ALA A 101 7.74 -1.35 21.09
C ALA A 101 8.88 -2.04 20.31
N HIS A 102 9.61 -2.96 20.95
CA HIS A 102 10.78 -3.67 20.39
C HIS A 102 10.49 -5.14 20.05
N CYS A 103 9.27 -5.61 20.31
CA CYS A 103 8.89 -7.03 20.18
C CYS A 103 9.74 -8.00 21.03
N ASP A 104 10.25 -7.52 22.16
CA ASP A 104 11.07 -8.30 23.09
C ASP A 104 10.24 -9.12 24.08
N ASN A 105 10.94 -9.96 24.85
CA ASN A 105 10.44 -10.78 25.95
C ASN A 105 9.49 -11.93 25.56
N ALA A 106 9.31 -12.21 24.27
CA ALA A 106 8.58 -13.36 23.73
C ALA A 106 9.51 -14.57 23.50
N ASP A 107 10.48 -14.78 24.38
CA ASP A 107 11.42 -15.89 24.30
C ASP A 107 10.79 -17.23 24.67
N PHE A 108 11.14 -18.26 23.91
CA PHE A 108 10.70 -19.62 24.12
C PHE A 108 11.73 -20.61 23.56
N LEU A 109 11.93 -21.72 24.26
CA LEU A 109 12.73 -22.83 23.76
C LEU A 109 12.04 -24.15 24.10
N ASP A 110 11.81 -24.99 23.09
CA ASP A 110 11.30 -26.34 23.31
C ASP A 110 12.44 -27.27 23.78
N THR A 111 12.82 -27.15 25.05
CA THR A 111 13.94 -27.91 25.63
C THR A 111 13.70 -29.41 25.55
N ALA A 112 12.44 -29.86 25.60
CA ALA A 112 12.09 -31.26 25.44
C ALA A 112 12.36 -31.76 24.00
N ALA A 113 11.93 -31.01 22.98
CA ALA A 113 12.21 -31.35 21.58
C ALA A 113 13.71 -31.34 21.26
N LEU A 114 14.49 -30.48 21.94
CA LEU A 114 15.94 -30.38 21.78
C LEU A 114 16.74 -31.37 22.64
N GLY A 115 16.08 -32.19 23.47
CA GLY A 115 16.75 -33.16 24.35
C GLY A 115 17.56 -32.51 25.48
N LEU A 116 17.24 -31.26 25.84
CA LEU A 116 17.83 -30.55 26.97
C LEU A 116 17.19 -31.02 28.27
N LYS A 117 17.98 -31.07 29.35
CA LYS A 117 17.57 -31.69 30.62
C LYS A 117 16.59 -30.84 31.42
N ASP A 118 16.78 -29.52 31.39
CA ASP A 118 16.02 -28.59 32.22
C ASP A 118 14.86 -27.98 31.41
N PRO A 119 13.66 -27.84 32.01
CA PRO A 119 12.56 -27.16 31.35
C PRO A 119 12.90 -25.69 31.12
N TYR A 120 12.46 -25.14 30.00
CA TYR A 120 12.64 -23.71 29.74
C TYR A 120 11.79 -22.87 30.72
N PRO A 121 12.30 -21.72 31.22
CA PRO A 121 11.58 -20.92 32.22
C PRO A 121 10.23 -20.35 31.76
N ARG A 122 10.01 -20.21 30.45
CA ARG A 122 8.76 -19.70 29.87
C ARG A 122 8.02 -20.77 29.07
N THR A 123 6.69 -20.74 29.12
CA THR A 123 5.88 -21.60 28.25
C THR A 123 5.65 -20.95 26.88
N ARG A 124 5.20 -21.75 25.91
CA ARG A 124 4.90 -21.24 24.56
C ARG A 124 3.76 -20.21 24.62
N GLU A 125 2.73 -20.50 25.40
CA GLU A 125 1.53 -19.68 25.56
C GLU A 125 1.89 -18.31 26.15
N GLU A 126 2.76 -18.29 27.16
CA GLU A 126 3.27 -17.07 27.77
C GLU A 126 4.04 -16.19 26.79
N ALA A 127 4.92 -16.80 26.00
CA ALA A 127 5.71 -16.09 25.01
C ALA A 127 4.82 -15.58 23.85
N THR A 128 3.82 -16.36 23.43
CA THR A 128 2.81 -15.93 22.45
C THR A 128 1.97 -14.75 22.98
N ALA A 129 1.58 -14.75 24.25
CA ALA A 129 0.86 -13.64 24.88
C ALA A 129 1.71 -12.35 24.93
N GLN A 130 3.01 -12.47 25.20
CA GLN A 130 3.92 -11.33 25.13
C GLN A 130 4.07 -10.80 23.70
N LEU A 131 4.19 -11.68 22.70
CA LEU A 131 4.25 -11.28 21.30
C LEU A 131 2.95 -10.59 20.85
N GLN A 132 1.78 -11.05 21.34
CA GLN A 132 0.50 -10.38 21.11
C GLN A 132 0.52 -8.94 21.64
N THR A 133 1.12 -8.70 22.81
CA THR A 133 1.25 -7.35 23.37
C THR A 133 2.08 -6.44 22.46
N CYS A 134 3.18 -6.95 21.88
CA CYS A 134 3.91 -6.20 20.86
C CYS A 134 3.02 -5.91 19.64
N VAL A 135 2.38 -6.93 19.07
CA VAL A 135 1.56 -6.78 17.86
C VAL A 135 0.44 -5.75 18.08
N ASP A 136 -0.25 -5.80 19.23
CA ASP A 136 -1.31 -4.86 19.56
C ASP A 136 -0.79 -3.44 19.76
N HIS A 137 0.41 -3.28 20.33
CA HIS A 137 1.09 -1.98 20.44
C HIS A 137 1.39 -1.39 19.05
N LEU A 138 1.95 -2.20 18.15
CA LEU A 138 2.27 -1.74 16.79
C LEU A 138 1.00 -1.43 15.97
N ARG A 139 -0.07 -2.22 16.14
CA ARG A 139 -1.40 -1.94 15.56
C ARG A 139 -1.96 -0.61 16.06
N LEU A 140 -1.86 -0.35 17.36
CA LEU A 140 -2.27 0.92 17.95
C LEU A 140 -1.50 2.10 17.34
N ARG A 141 -0.16 2.01 17.23
CA ARG A 141 0.66 3.07 16.62
C ARG A 141 0.33 3.31 15.15
N LEU A 142 0.06 2.24 14.39
CA LEU A 142 -0.41 2.37 13.01
C LEU A 142 -1.75 3.14 12.97
N ALA A 143 -2.72 2.75 13.79
CA ALA A 143 -4.04 3.37 13.85
C ALA A 143 -3.96 4.86 14.26
N GLU A 144 -3.16 5.19 15.28
CA GLU A 144 -2.88 6.58 15.67
C GLU A 144 -2.30 7.40 14.50
N GLY A 145 -1.42 6.80 13.69
CA GLY A 145 -0.88 7.44 12.50
C GLY A 145 -1.95 7.72 11.44
N VAL A 146 -2.88 6.77 11.24
CA VAL A 146 -4.02 6.93 10.32
C VAL A 146 -4.94 8.04 10.83
N ASP A 147 -5.37 7.96 12.09
CA ASP A 147 -6.27 8.94 12.72
C ASP A 147 -5.71 10.36 12.70
N ALA A 148 -4.40 10.51 12.95
CA ALA A 148 -3.71 11.79 12.87
C ALA A 148 -3.78 12.43 11.48
N ALA A 149 -3.86 11.61 10.43
CA ALA A 149 -3.81 12.05 9.04
C ALA A 149 -5.09 12.77 8.61
N ASP A 150 -6.21 12.61 9.34
CA ASP A 150 -7.49 13.28 9.08
C ASP A 150 -7.33 14.79 8.85
N ASN A 151 -6.54 15.44 9.71
CA ASN A 151 -6.37 16.89 9.74
C ASN A 151 -5.30 17.40 8.76
N ILE A 152 -4.73 16.55 7.90
CA ILE A 152 -3.87 16.97 6.78
C ILE A 152 -4.68 17.73 5.73
N VAL A 153 -5.95 17.35 5.56
CA VAL A 153 -6.89 17.96 4.63
C VAL A 153 -8.17 18.38 5.36
N ASP A 154 -8.90 19.34 4.80
CA ASP A 154 -10.23 19.67 5.29
C ASP A 154 -11.31 18.69 4.80
N ASN A 155 -12.56 18.95 5.14
CA ASN A 155 -13.71 18.12 4.77
C ASN A 155 -13.97 18.07 3.25
N LEU A 156 -13.35 18.96 2.47
CA LEU A 156 -13.42 18.99 1.01
C LEU A 156 -12.18 18.37 0.35
N GLY A 157 -11.28 17.75 1.14
CA GLY A 157 -10.04 17.16 0.63
C GLY A 157 -8.95 18.18 0.34
N ARG A 158 -9.07 19.44 0.79
CA ARG A 158 -8.03 20.46 0.55
C ARG A 158 -6.97 20.42 1.65
N VAL A 159 -5.71 20.28 1.25
CA VAL A 159 -4.52 20.36 2.12
C VAL A 159 -4.53 21.61 3.00
N ILE A 160 -4.42 21.40 4.31
CA ILE A 160 -4.33 22.46 5.31
C ILE A 160 -2.84 22.81 5.50
N ALA A 161 -2.37 23.87 4.84
CA ALA A 161 -0.95 24.22 4.75
C ALA A 161 -0.18 24.22 6.11
N PRO A 162 -0.70 24.80 7.20
CA PRO A 162 -0.01 24.75 8.50
C PRO A 162 0.18 23.35 9.09
N GLN A 163 -0.63 22.37 8.66
CA GLN A 163 -0.58 20.99 9.15
C GLN A 163 0.43 20.12 8.40
N VAL A 164 0.97 20.61 7.28
CA VAL A 164 1.87 19.85 6.41
C VAL A 164 3.23 20.52 6.18
N ASP A 165 3.36 21.82 6.49
CA ASP A 165 4.64 22.53 6.33
C ASP A 165 5.68 22.00 7.31
N ILE A 166 6.68 21.31 6.77
CA ILE A 166 7.88 20.83 7.47
C ILE A 166 9.16 21.56 7.00
N SER A 167 9.04 22.51 6.08
CA SER A 167 10.17 23.25 5.50
C SER A 167 10.77 24.25 6.49
N SER A 168 9.94 24.81 7.36
CA SER A 168 10.30 25.85 8.32
C SER A 168 10.83 25.30 9.64
N ARG A 169 10.42 24.08 10.03
CA ARG A 169 10.79 23.42 11.28
C ARG A 169 10.56 21.92 11.18
N ASP A 170 11.53 21.12 11.63
CA ASP A 170 11.39 19.67 11.74
C ASP A 170 10.28 19.26 12.74
N CYS A 171 9.78 18.05 12.57
CA CYS A 171 8.90 17.39 13.52
C CYS A 171 9.63 17.12 14.84
N THR A 172 8.87 17.00 15.92
CA THR A 172 9.39 16.66 17.26
C THR A 172 8.59 15.47 17.77
N PHE A 173 9.27 14.35 18.02
CA PHE A 173 8.67 13.05 18.31
C PHE A 173 8.91 12.65 19.78
N SER A 174 8.59 13.55 20.71
CA SER A 174 8.90 13.41 22.15
C SER A 174 7.60 13.31 22.96
N PHE A 175 7.62 12.52 24.04
CA PHE A 175 6.50 12.31 25.00
C PHE A 175 5.33 11.43 24.51
N PRO A 176 5.50 10.09 24.46
CA PRO A 176 4.43 9.16 24.09
C PRO A 176 3.12 9.34 24.88
N GLU A 177 3.21 9.77 26.15
CA GLU A 177 2.08 9.92 27.09
C GLU A 177 1.35 11.26 26.98
N LEU A 178 1.94 12.29 26.35
CA LEU A 178 1.38 13.63 26.22
C LEU A 178 0.95 13.97 24.79
N GLN A 179 1.31 13.13 23.82
CA GLN A 179 1.03 13.33 22.41
C GLN A 179 -0.32 12.71 22.01
N MET A 180 -1.42 13.27 22.52
CA MET A 180 -2.64 13.26 21.70
C MET A 180 -2.41 14.20 20.52
N HIS A 181 -2.95 13.89 19.33
CA HIS A 181 -2.79 14.58 18.03
C HIS A 181 -3.02 16.12 18.00
N VAL A 182 -3.23 16.76 19.14
CA VAL A 182 -3.70 18.13 19.34
C VAL A 182 -2.58 19.17 19.31
N PHE A 183 -1.32 18.80 19.57
CA PHE A 183 -0.23 19.79 19.74
C PHE A 183 0.83 19.80 18.63
N SER A 184 0.77 18.84 17.70
CA SER A 184 1.71 18.74 16.58
C SER A 184 0.97 18.89 15.26
N ARG A 185 1.73 19.19 14.20
CA ARG A 185 1.20 19.24 12.84
C ARG A 185 0.76 17.85 12.41
N SER A 186 -0.40 17.72 11.77
CA SER A 186 -0.98 16.42 11.41
C SER A 186 -0.05 15.54 10.57
N LYS A 187 0.72 16.11 9.64
CA LYS A 187 1.75 15.37 8.90
C LYS A 187 2.81 14.76 9.83
N CYS A 188 3.26 15.51 10.83
CA CYS A 188 4.23 15.01 11.81
C CYS A 188 3.62 13.89 12.65
N SER A 189 2.40 14.09 13.17
CA SER A 189 1.72 13.08 14.00
C SER A 189 1.45 11.78 13.25
N ALA A 190 1.06 11.87 11.97
CA ALA A 190 0.85 10.69 11.12
C ALA A 190 2.17 9.94 10.84
N ILE A 191 3.24 10.69 10.52
CA ILE A 191 4.60 10.13 10.37
C ILE A 191 5.09 9.49 11.67
N GLU A 192 4.75 10.07 12.83
CA GLU A 192 5.11 9.55 14.15
C GLU A 192 4.48 8.19 14.42
N GLY A 193 3.16 8.05 14.28
CA GLY A 193 2.47 6.78 14.48
C GLY A 193 3.00 5.69 13.56
N PHE A 194 3.20 6.03 12.28
CA PHE A 194 3.80 5.11 11.31
C PHE A 194 5.24 4.72 11.67
N GLY A 195 6.09 5.70 12.03
CA GLY A 195 7.48 5.44 12.42
C GLY A 195 7.62 4.59 13.67
N ARG A 196 6.81 4.86 14.72
CA ARG A 196 6.79 4.04 15.94
C ARG A 196 6.35 2.60 15.67
N ALA A 197 5.40 2.38 14.76
CA ALA A 197 5.04 1.03 14.33
C ALA A 197 6.18 0.34 13.55
N LEU A 198 6.87 1.06 12.67
CA LEU A 198 8.01 0.53 11.92
C LEU A 198 9.18 0.12 12.81
N HIS A 199 9.42 0.86 13.90
CA HIS A 199 10.47 0.56 14.86
C HIS A 199 10.39 -0.91 15.34
N GLY A 200 9.24 -1.31 15.91
CA GLY A 200 9.05 -2.68 16.38
C GLY A 200 9.01 -3.73 15.27
N VAL A 201 8.55 -3.37 14.07
CA VAL A 201 8.65 -4.28 12.91
C VAL A 201 10.11 -4.54 12.54
N GLN A 202 10.97 -3.52 12.60
CA GLN A 202 12.39 -3.65 12.29
C GLN A 202 13.12 -4.44 13.40
N ASP A 203 12.85 -4.11 14.66
CA ASP A 203 13.43 -4.79 15.82
C ASP A 203 13.01 -6.25 15.93
N PHE A 204 11.79 -6.61 15.51
CA PHE A 204 11.39 -8.01 15.42
C PHE A 204 12.40 -8.85 14.61
N TYR A 205 12.93 -8.34 13.50
CA TYR A 205 13.93 -9.08 12.71
C TYR A 205 15.32 -9.05 13.34
N ALA A 206 15.65 -8.00 14.08
CA ALA A 206 16.91 -7.87 14.80
C ALA A 206 16.98 -8.81 16.02
N HIS A 207 15.89 -8.98 16.77
CA HIS A 207 15.88 -9.67 18.07
C HIS A 207 15.10 -10.99 18.07
N SER A 208 14.61 -11.45 16.92
CA SER A 208 13.99 -12.78 16.79
C SER A 208 14.84 -13.75 15.99
N ASN A 209 14.54 -15.04 16.11
CA ASN A 209 15.13 -16.07 15.25
C ASN A 209 14.42 -16.21 13.88
N TRP A 210 13.57 -15.25 13.47
CA TRP A 210 12.73 -15.41 12.27
C TRP A 210 13.53 -15.59 10.98
N ALA A 211 14.36 -14.60 10.64
CA ALA A 211 15.08 -14.57 9.37
C ALA A 211 16.44 -15.29 9.42
N ASP A 212 16.90 -15.65 10.62
CA ASP A 212 18.29 -16.06 10.85
C ASP A 212 18.49 -17.57 10.90
N ASP A 213 19.76 -17.98 10.87
CA ASP A 213 20.20 -19.37 10.94
C ASP A 213 21.09 -19.61 12.18
N ALA A 214 21.22 -20.88 12.57
CA ALA A 214 22.04 -21.31 13.69
C ALA A 214 22.48 -22.76 13.53
N GLU A 215 23.69 -23.08 13.98
CA GLU A 215 24.18 -24.46 14.04
C GLU A 215 24.17 -25.00 15.48
N ALA A 216 23.98 -26.31 15.61
CA ALA A 216 24.02 -27.00 16.89
C ALA A 216 25.42 -26.91 17.55
N PRO A 217 25.54 -27.00 18.89
CA PRO A 217 24.50 -27.38 19.85
C PRO A 217 23.53 -26.25 20.17
N PHE A 218 22.23 -26.59 20.20
CA PHE A 218 21.18 -25.64 20.57
C PHE A 218 21.02 -25.55 22.08
N SER A 219 20.87 -24.32 22.56
CA SER A 219 20.77 -23.97 23.98
C SER A 219 20.09 -22.59 24.12
N PRO A 220 19.74 -22.14 25.32
CA PRO A 220 19.30 -20.76 25.52
C PRO A 220 20.30 -19.71 25.00
N GLU A 221 21.60 -20.01 25.02
CA GLU A 221 22.67 -19.13 24.52
C GLU A 221 22.89 -19.24 23.00
N ASN A 222 22.23 -20.20 22.33
CA ASN A 222 22.28 -20.39 20.88
C ASN A 222 21.01 -21.12 20.41
N PRO A 223 19.85 -20.44 20.40
CA PRO A 223 18.60 -21.07 19.98
C PRO A 223 18.61 -21.36 18.46
N PRO A 224 17.83 -22.34 17.98
CA PRO A 224 17.69 -22.60 16.54
C PRO A 224 17.21 -21.36 15.78
N GLY A 225 17.73 -21.14 14.57
CA GLY A 225 17.19 -20.17 13.61
C GLY A 225 16.03 -20.76 12.81
N LEU A 226 15.05 -19.94 12.40
CA LEU A 226 13.94 -20.39 11.54
C LEU A 226 14.26 -20.26 10.04
N LYS A 227 15.25 -19.44 9.69
CA LYS A 227 15.68 -19.17 8.31
C LYS A 227 14.52 -18.83 7.36
N ARG A 228 13.52 -18.13 7.88
CA ARG A 228 12.33 -17.77 7.12
C ARG A 228 12.65 -16.63 6.19
N ASN A 229 12.23 -16.78 4.94
CA ASN A 229 12.34 -15.74 3.93
C ASN A 229 11.01 -15.06 3.66
N ASP A 230 9.92 -15.42 4.33
CA ASP A 230 8.62 -14.77 4.22
C ASP A 230 8.42 -13.75 5.35
N THR A 231 7.27 -13.11 5.35
CA THR A 231 6.92 -12.07 6.32
C THR A 231 5.91 -12.64 7.32
N PRO A 232 6.07 -12.45 8.64
CA PRO A 232 5.15 -12.98 9.63
C PRO A 232 3.75 -12.41 9.42
N VAL A 233 2.79 -13.32 9.31
CA VAL A 233 1.37 -12.99 9.08
C VAL A 233 0.80 -12.15 10.22
N PHE A 234 1.25 -12.40 11.46
CA PHE A 234 0.83 -11.64 12.64
C PHE A 234 1.35 -10.19 12.68
N LEU A 235 2.36 -9.82 11.87
CA LEU A 235 2.79 -8.42 11.69
C LEU A 235 2.05 -7.70 10.56
N ASP A 236 0.96 -8.26 10.02
CA ASP A 236 0.01 -7.45 9.25
C ASP A 236 -0.79 -6.59 10.25
N LEU A 237 -0.36 -5.33 10.40
CA LEU A 237 -0.84 -4.40 11.44
C LEU A 237 -2.26 -3.87 11.19
N ARG A 238 -2.90 -4.27 10.07
CA ARG A 238 -4.32 -4.05 9.80
C ARG A 238 -5.23 -5.08 10.50
N GLY A 239 -4.62 -6.17 10.97
CA GLY A 239 -5.32 -7.23 11.69
C GLY A 239 -5.79 -6.77 13.07
N GLU A 240 -6.81 -7.44 13.59
CA GLU A 240 -7.43 -7.17 14.89
C GLU A 240 -7.65 -8.48 15.69
N ASN A 241 -7.11 -9.58 15.17
CA ASN A 241 -7.24 -10.91 15.72
C ASN A 241 -6.18 -11.24 16.76
N ASN A 242 -6.45 -12.30 17.53
CA ASN A 242 -5.43 -12.97 18.32
C ASN A 242 -4.47 -13.77 17.43
N ILE A 243 -3.17 -13.71 17.70
CA ILE A 243 -2.10 -14.27 16.89
C ILE A 243 -1.75 -15.73 17.24
N THR A 244 -2.42 -16.34 18.22
CA THR A 244 -2.02 -17.64 18.79
C THR A 244 -1.77 -18.72 17.75
N ASP A 245 -2.67 -18.86 16.77
CA ASP A 245 -2.57 -19.86 15.71
C ASP A 245 -1.61 -19.47 14.58
N GLN A 246 -1.09 -18.24 14.60
CA GLN A 246 -0.21 -17.67 13.58
C GLN A 246 1.27 -17.73 13.98
N VAL A 247 1.56 -17.97 15.26
CA VAL A 247 2.92 -17.98 15.81
C VAL A 247 3.56 -19.36 15.60
N PRO A 248 4.67 -19.47 14.83
CA PRO A 248 5.40 -20.74 14.73
C PRO A 248 5.87 -21.20 16.10
N ARG A 249 5.76 -22.50 16.37
CA ARG A 249 6.11 -23.10 17.67
C ARG A 249 7.52 -22.70 18.13
N ASP A 250 8.49 -22.70 17.21
CA ASP A 250 9.90 -22.46 17.50
C ASP A 250 10.32 -20.98 17.35
N LEU A 251 9.36 -20.06 17.16
CA LEU A 251 9.67 -18.62 17.15
C LEU A 251 10.11 -18.14 18.53
N THR A 252 11.22 -17.44 18.62
CA THR A 252 11.66 -16.80 19.85
C THR A 252 12.09 -15.38 19.55
N THR A 253 11.75 -14.46 20.46
CA THR A 253 12.43 -13.16 20.56
C THR A 253 13.32 -13.15 21.81
N GLY A 254 14.08 -12.09 22.05
CA GLY A 254 15.03 -12.04 23.14
C GLY A 254 14.43 -11.48 24.44
N CYS A 255 14.83 -12.03 25.58
CA CYS A 255 14.53 -11.44 26.88
C CYS A 255 15.38 -10.19 27.09
N PHE A 256 14.74 -9.03 27.25
CA PHE A 256 15.42 -7.76 27.47
C PHE A 256 15.79 -7.60 28.95
N GLY A 257 17.10 -7.72 29.21
CA GLY A 257 17.66 -7.59 30.54
C GLY A 257 17.75 -6.15 31.03
N GLY A 258 17.49 -5.13 30.20
CA GLY A 258 17.74 -3.72 30.52
C GLY A 258 19.04 -3.18 29.91
N LEU A 259 19.13 -1.87 29.71
CA LEU A 259 20.25 -1.18 29.07
C LEU A 259 21.60 -1.50 29.73
N LEU A 260 21.63 -1.59 31.07
CA LEU A 260 22.87 -1.84 31.84
C LEU A 260 23.12 -3.32 32.13
N THR A 261 22.14 -4.17 31.87
CA THR A 261 22.09 -5.56 32.33
C THR A 261 21.90 -6.58 31.21
N ASP A 262 21.62 -6.12 29.99
CA ASP A 262 21.61 -6.94 28.78
C ASP A 262 23.02 -7.45 28.46
N GLY A 263 23.07 -8.67 27.94
CA GLY A 263 24.33 -9.38 27.72
C GLY A 263 24.16 -10.87 27.48
N PRO A 264 25.27 -11.58 27.24
CA PRO A 264 25.26 -13.01 26.91
C PRO A 264 24.85 -13.90 28.08
N VAL A 265 24.92 -13.36 29.31
CA VAL A 265 24.41 -14.01 30.51
C VAL A 265 23.28 -13.13 31.01
N GLY A 266 22.06 -13.65 30.98
CA GLY A 266 20.89 -12.96 31.51
C GLY A 266 21.11 -12.60 32.98
N LYS A 267 20.81 -11.35 33.32
CA LYS A 267 20.87 -10.82 34.69
C LYS A 267 19.52 -10.27 35.08
N ALA A 268 19.33 -10.07 36.38
CA ALA A 268 18.21 -9.33 36.90
C ALA A 268 18.23 -7.90 36.35
N GLY A 269 17.12 -7.51 35.75
CA GLY A 269 16.91 -6.17 35.24
C GLY A 269 17.00 -5.07 36.29
N HIS A 270 17.31 -3.85 35.85
CA HIS A 270 17.35 -2.70 36.75
C HIS A 270 15.93 -2.14 36.96
N PRO A 271 15.43 -2.00 38.20
CA PRO A 271 14.04 -1.57 38.46
C PRO A 271 13.66 -0.17 37.95
N LEU A 272 14.64 0.64 37.53
CA LEU A 272 14.43 1.98 36.96
C LEU A 272 14.42 1.99 35.42
N GLU A 273 14.64 0.85 34.78
CA GLU A 273 14.61 0.70 33.33
C GLU A 273 13.29 0.01 32.95
N PRO A 274 12.34 0.70 32.30
CA PRO A 274 11.09 0.08 31.92
C PRO A 274 11.31 -1.17 31.09
N GLY A 275 10.53 -2.21 31.37
CA GLY A 275 10.58 -3.45 30.60
C GLY A 275 11.80 -4.34 30.84
N SER A 276 12.75 -3.90 31.68
CA SER A 276 13.89 -4.70 32.10
C SER A 276 13.45 -5.87 32.99
N LEU A 277 13.75 -7.10 32.56
CA LEU A 277 13.36 -8.33 33.25
C LEU A 277 14.57 -9.09 33.82
N ASP A 278 14.29 -10.05 34.72
CA ASP A 278 15.26 -11.10 35.03
C ASP A 278 15.29 -12.11 33.89
N CYS A 279 16.39 -12.09 33.14
CA CYS A 279 16.63 -12.99 32.02
C CYS A 279 17.49 -14.21 32.38
N THR A 280 17.69 -14.49 33.67
CA THR A 280 18.49 -15.64 34.12
C THR A 280 17.93 -16.95 33.56
N GLY A 281 18.75 -17.69 32.80
CA GLY A 281 18.38 -18.96 32.18
C GLY A 281 17.46 -18.86 30.96
N ARG A 282 17.24 -17.64 30.45
CA ARG A 282 16.44 -17.36 29.25
C ARG A 282 17.34 -16.99 28.06
N ILE A 283 16.82 -17.11 26.86
CA ILE A 283 17.39 -16.57 25.64
C ILE A 283 17.38 -15.05 25.78
N THR A 284 18.55 -14.43 25.81
CA THR A 284 18.65 -12.98 26.02
C THR A 284 18.48 -12.22 24.71
N HIS A 285 18.07 -10.96 24.81
CA HIS A 285 18.09 -9.97 23.72
C HIS A 285 19.45 -9.97 23.01
N HIS A 286 20.55 -9.81 23.75
CA HIS A 286 21.91 -9.94 23.23
C HIS A 286 22.19 -11.25 22.46
N THR A 287 21.57 -12.37 22.84
CA THR A 287 21.79 -13.67 22.18
C THR A 287 21.19 -13.72 20.78
N LEU A 288 20.06 -13.04 20.54
CA LEU A 288 19.41 -13.01 19.23
C LEU A 288 19.80 -11.78 18.39
N ASN A 289 20.39 -10.78 19.02
CA ASN A 289 20.75 -9.50 18.44
C ASN A 289 21.63 -9.61 17.17
N LYS A 290 21.25 -8.86 16.13
CA LYS A 290 21.96 -8.74 14.84
C LYS A 290 22.27 -7.27 14.49
N ASP A 291 22.42 -6.41 15.48
CA ASP A 291 22.57 -4.96 15.30
C ASP A 291 24.00 -4.55 15.02
N ASN A 292 24.27 -3.25 15.15
CA ASN A 292 25.60 -2.63 15.10
C ASN A 292 26.32 -2.78 13.75
N GLY A 293 25.64 -3.27 12.71
CA GLY A 293 26.24 -3.55 11.41
C GLY A 293 26.11 -2.38 10.42
N LEU A 294 26.93 -2.41 9.38
CA LEU A 294 26.95 -1.37 8.36
C LEU A 294 25.95 -1.65 7.23
N ILE A 295 24.97 -0.77 7.10
CA ILE A 295 23.93 -0.79 6.06
C ILE A 295 24.12 0.40 5.12
N ASN A 296 24.10 0.18 3.81
CA ASN A 296 24.01 1.28 2.86
C ASN A 296 22.58 1.87 2.88
N GLU A 297 22.43 3.15 3.24
CA GLU A 297 21.11 3.79 3.39
C GLU A 297 20.32 3.93 2.08
N ILE A 298 20.96 3.79 0.92
CA ILE A 298 20.31 3.89 -0.39
C ILE A 298 19.88 2.51 -0.89
N THR A 299 20.78 1.52 -0.79
CA THR A 299 20.57 0.20 -1.41
C THR A 299 20.09 -0.87 -0.42
N GLY A 300 20.26 -0.64 0.89
CA GLY A 300 20.05 -1.65 1.92
C GLY A 300 21.10 -2.76 1.95
N VAL A 301 22.15 -2.68 1.11
CA VAL A 301 23.23 -3.66 1.08
C VAL A 301 24.06 -3.56 2.36
N THR A 302 24.30 -4.70 3.01
CA THR A 302 25.14 -4.79 4.20
C THR A 302 26.59 -5.07 3.82
N SER A 303 27.54 -4.69 4.67
CA SER A 303 28.98 -4.91 4.41
C SER A 303 29.73 -5.58 5.55
N ILE A 304 29.39 -5.23 6.80
CA ILE A 304 30.04 -5.78 8.00
C ILE A 304 28.93 -6.01 9.04
N PRO A 305 28.82 -7.21 9.65
CA PRO A 305 27.97 -7.40 10.81
C PRO A 305 28.49 -6.60 12.00
N GLY A 306 27.64 -6.32 12.98
CA GLY A 306 28.05 -5.47 14.08
C GLY A 306 29.01 -6.12 15.05
N PRO A 307 29.87 -5.33 15.72
CA PRO A 307 30.67 -5.84 16.81
C PRO A 307 29.78 -6.30 17.97
N ASN A 308 30.21 -7.35 18.67
CA ASN A 308 29.56 -7.89 19.86
C ASN A 308 28.12 -8.36 19.65
N THR A 309 27.77 -8.77 18.43
CA THR A 309 26.48 -9.42 18.12
C THR A 309 26.74 -10.85 17.66
N PRO A 310 26.89 -11.83 18.57
CA PRO A 310 27.27 -13.20 18.19
C PRO A 310 26.33 -13.83 17.16
N ARG A 311 25.05 -13.46 17.19
CA ARG A 311 24.06 -13.92 16.20
C ARG A 311 24.21 -13.26 14.84
N GLY A 312 24.58 -11.98 14.82
CA GLY A 312 24.96 -11.24 13.60
C GLY A 312 26.22 -11.78 12.92
N ASP A 313 27.16 -12.32 13.70
CA ASP A 313 28.41 -12.91 13.19
C ASP A 313 28.23 -14.22 12.44
N PHE A 314 27.09 -14.91 12.61
CA PHE A 314 26.76 -16.07 11.79
C PHE A 314 26.60 -15.65 10.32
N PRO A 315 27.27 -16.33 9.36
CA PRO A 315 27.30 -15.89 7.97
C PRO A 315 25.92 -15.62 7.38
N GLY A 316 25.67 -14.36 7.03
CA GLY A 316 24.45 -13.90 6.36
C GLY A 316 23.28 -13.52 7.29
N ASN A 317 23.36 -13.75 8.60
CA ASN A 317 22.24 -13.45 9.51
C ASN A 317 21.87 -11.97 9.56
N PHE A 318 22.87 -11.08 9.66
CA PHE A 318 22.64 -9.64 9.60
C PHE A 318 21.98 -9.21 8.28
N GLU A 319 22.49 -9.70 7.16
CA GLU A 319 21.94 -9.40 5.83
C GLU A 319 20.50 -9.89 5.68
N LEU A 320 20.19 -11.09 6.17
CA LEU A 320 18.84 -11.66 6.13
C LEU A 320 17.86 -10.83 6.96
N ALA A 321 18.24 -10.43 8.17
CA ALA A 321 17.43 -9.58 9.04
C ALA A 321 17.15 -8.21 8.39
N VAL A 322 18.19 -7.52 7.91
CA VAL A 322 18.06 -6.22 7.23
C VAL A 322 17.17 -6.32 5.99
N ARG A 323 17.37 -7.34 5.15
CA ARG A 323 16.55 -7.54 3.94
C ARG A 323 15.08 -7.78 4.29
N ALA A 324 14.81 -8.57 5.33
CA ALA A 324 13.46 -8.83 5.80
C ALA A 324 12.81 -7.58 6.37
N ALA A 325 13.53 -6.80 7.18
CA ALA A 325 13.07 -5.53 7.75
C ALA A 325 12.74 -4.47 6.69
N ILE A 326 13.58 -4.30 5.66
CA ILE A 326 13.32 -3.40 4.53
C ILE A 326 12.05 -3.82 3.79
N ARG A 327 11.93 -5.12 3.49
CA ARG A 327 10.76 -5.63 2.76
C ARG A 327 9.47 -5.47 3.57
N ASP A 328 9.50 -5.77 4.86
CA ASP A 328 8.32 -5.63 5.71
C ASP A 328 7.98 -4.15 5.93
N SER A 329 8.96 -3.26 6.07
CA SER A 329 8.73 -1.81 6.13
C SER A 329 7.97 -1.32 4.88
N ARG A 330 8.41 -1.73 3.68
CA ARG A 330 7.69 -1.44 2.42
C ARG A 330 6.27 -1.99 2.42
N ARG A 331 6.07 -3.20 2.96
CA ARG A 331 4.73 -3.79 3.14
C ARG A 331 3.87 -2.96 4.08
N GLN A 332 4.40 -2.50 5.22
CA GLN A 332 3.65 -1.67 6.17
C GLN A 332 3.27 -0.32 5.58
N TRP A 333 4.14 0.33 4.78
CA TRP A 333 3.75 1.56 4.09
C TRP A 333 2.57 1.36 3.14
N ARG A 334 2.56 0.24 2.41
CA ARG A 334 1.39 -0.12 1.58
C ARG A 334 0.14 -0.28 2.44
N HIS A 335 0.21 -1.02 3.54
CA HIS A 335 -0.91 -1.22 4.44
C HIS A 335 -1.43 0.10 5.03
N PHE A 336 -0.53 1.00 5.44
CA PHE A 336 -0.88 2.31 5.97
C PHE A 336 -1.63 3.17 4.93
N ARG A 337 -1.19 3.15 3.67
CA ARG A 337 -1.91 3.81 2.56
C ARG A 337 -3.30 3.21 2.32
N GLU A 338 -3.43 1.90 2.38
CA GLU A 338 -4.72 1.21 2.23
C GLU A 338 -5.67 1.57 3.37
N GLU A 339 -5.20 1.61 4.61
CA GLU A 339 -6.00 2.05 5.77
C GLU A 339 -6.45 3.51 5.64
N ILE A 340 -5.57 4.41 5.18
CA ILE A 340 -5.93 5.82 4.91
C ILE A 340 -7.04 5.91 3.86
N ARG A 341 -6.92 5.18 2.74
CA ARG A 341 -7.94 5.17 1.67
C ARG A 341 -9.25 4.57 2.16
N ARG A 342 -9.18 3.49 2.95
CA ARG A 342 -10.36 2.83 3.52
C ARG A 342 -11.07 3.74 4.54
N THR A 343 -10.31 4.46 5.36
CA THR A 343 -10.84 5.32 6.43
C THR A 343 -11.43 6.62 5.91
N TYR A 344 -10.75 7.27 4.95
CA TYR A 344 -11.12 8.61 4.49
C TYR A 344 -11.74 8.65 3.10
N GLY A 345 -11.86 7.51 2.43
CA GLY A 345 -12.25 7.41 1.03
C GLY A 345 -11.08 7.61 0.07
N THR A 346 -11.24 7.14 -1.16
CA THR A 346 -10.16 7.04 -2.15
C THR A 346 -9.51 8.39 -2.50
N GLU A 347 -10.32 9.39 -2.85
CA GLU A 347 -9.80 10.70 -3.27
C GLU A 347 -9.10 11.43 -2.12
N ARG A 348 -9.81 11.60 -0.99
CA ARG A 348 -9.29 12.25 0.22
C ARG A 348 -8.05 11.53 0.73
N GLY A 349 -8.10 10.20 0.80
CA GLY A 349 -6.98 9.35 1.19
C GLY A 349 -5.76 9.53 0.28
N ASN A 350 -5.94 9.62 -1.04
CA ASN A 350 -4.84 9.84 -1.96
C ASN A 350 -4.16 11.20 -1.77
N ILE A 351 -4.91 12.26 -1.43
CA ILE A 351 -4.34 13.58 -1.15
C ILE A 351 -3.57 13.55 0.17
N ILE A 352 -4.11 12.88 1.19
CA ILE A 352 -3.43 12.64 2.47
C ILE A 352 -2.10 11.92 2.22
N ILE A 353 -2.12 10.81 1.48
CA ILE A 353 -0.93 10.03 1.12
C ILE A 353 0.09 10.89 0.39
N CYS A 354 -0.34 11.65 -0.63
CA CYS A 354 0.53 12.59 -1.32
C CYS A 354 1.17 13.56 -0.33
N ALA A 355 0.39 14.21 0.54
CA ALA A 355 0.91 15.18 1.47
C ALA A 355 1.91 14.60 2.50
N LEU A 356 1.74 13.33 2.88
CA LEU A 356 2.69 12.62 3.76
C LEU A 356 4.06 12.46 3.12
N VAL A 357 4.12 12.14 1.82
CA VAL A 357 5.38 11.83 1.13
C VAL A 357 6.05 13.03 0.46
N ARG A 358 5.30 14.08 0.14
CA ARG A 358 5.79 15.26 -0.59
C ARG A 358 6.35 16.33 0.33
N ASP A 359 7.43 16.97 -0.07
CA ASP A 359 8.05 18.06 0.68
C ASP A 359 7.28 19.38 0.53
N LYS A 360 6.56 19.56 -0.59
CA LYS A 360 5.68 20.72 -0.84
C LYS A 360 4.25 20.33 -1.20
N PRO A 361 3.48 19.74 -0.27
CA PRO A 361 2.14 19.21 -0.57
C PRO A 361 1.17 20.23 -1.17
N THR A 362 1.27 21.50 -0.78
CA THR A 362 0.39 22.57 -1.26
C THR A 362 0.61 22.97 -2.72
N GLU A 363 1.76 22.59 -3.30
CA GLU A 363 2.09 22.82 -4.72
C GLU A 363 1.92 21.51 -5.50
N ASP A 364 2.42 20.42 -4.93
CA ASP A 364 2.60 19.17 -5.64
C ASP A 364 1.32 18.34 -5.77
N CYS A 365 0.54 18.26 -4.70
CA CYS A 365 -0.62 17.35 -4.63
C CYS A 365 -1.82 17.85 -5.44
N TYR A 366 -1.72 19.02 -6.06
CA TYR A 366 -2.80 19.66 -6.82
C TYR A 366 -2.53 19.71 -8.33
N GLY A 367 -3.57 20.10 -9.08
CA GLY A 367 -3.54 20.33 -10.53
C GLY A 367 -3.49 19.03 -11.33
N ARG A 368 -4.60 18.64 -11.96
CA ARG A 368 -4.64 17.56 -12.94
C ARG A 368 -5.26 18.07 -14.22
N ARG A 369 -4.76 17.57 -15.35
CA ARG A 369 -5.36 17.88 -16.64
C ARG A 369 -5.97 16.62 -17.22
N VAL A 370 -7.27 16.63 -17.43
CA VAL A 370 -8.00 15.43 -17.85
C VAL A 370 -8.75 15.73 -19.12
N VAL A 371 -8.64 14.81 -20.08
CA VAL A 371 -9.57 14.75 -21.19
C VAL A 371 -10.58 13.66 -20.91
N PHE A 372 -11.86 14.02 -20.92
CA PHE A 372 -12.95 13.09 -20.82
C PHE A 372 -13.52 12.81 -22.22
N LEU A 373 -13.60 11.53 -22.59
CA LEU A 373 -14.09 11.07 -23.89
C LEU A 373 -15.32 10.19 -23.70
N ARG A 374 -16.37 10.45 -24.49
CA ARG A 374 -17.57 9.60 -24.61
C ARG A 374 -17.91 9.47 -26.10
N ASP A 375 -18.60 8.40 -26.53
CA ASP A 375 -18.86 8.02 -27.94
C ASP A 375 -19.46 9.09 -28.91
N ALA A 376 -19.63 10.34 -28.50
CA ALA A 376 -19.98 11.47 -29.37
C ALA A 376 -19.54 12.85 -28.81
N ALA A 377 -18.70 12.91 -27.77
CA ALA A 377 -18.31 14.16 -27.11
C ALA A 377 -16.92 14.05 -26.46
N ASN A 378 -16.08 15.06 -26.68
CA ASN A 378 -14.75 15.18 -26.09
C ASN A 378 -14.68 16.49 -25.31
N ARG A 379 -14.12 16.48 -24.09
CA ARG A 379 -13.88 17.69 -23.29
C ARG A 379 -12.54 17.62 -22.59
N VAL A 380 -11.78 18.71 -22.66
CA VAL A 380 -10.51 18.88 -21.93
C VAL A 380 -10.77 19.82 -20.75
N ALA A 381 -10.43 19.39 -19.54
CA ALA A 381 -10.52 20.21 -18.34
C ALA A 381 -9.18 20.24 -17.59
N GLU A 382 -8.87 21.39 -17.00
CA GLU A 382 -7.80 21.53 -16.01
C GLU A 382 -8.43 21.73 -14.65
N MET A 383 -8.17 20.80 -13.76
CA MET A 383 -8.89 20.69 -12.51
C MET A 383 -7.97 20.84 -11.32
N GLN A 384 -8.47 21.58 -10.34
CA GLN A 384 -8.01 21.50 -8.96
C GLN A 384 -8.83 20.41 -8.25
N ILE A 385 -8.21 19.76 -7.27
CA ILE A 385 -8.88 18.76 -6.44
C ILE A 385 -9.99 19.42 -5.59
N PRO A 386 -11.15 18.78 -5.39
CA PRO A 386 -11.49 17.38 -5.72
C PRO A 386 -11.91 17.16 -7.19
N VAL A 387 -11.22 16.21 -7.85
CA VAL A 387 -11.43 15.80 -9.25
C VAL A 387 -12.51 14.73 -9.37
N HIS A 388 -12.73 13.91 -8.34
CA HIS A 388 -13.66 12.79 -8.41
C HIS A 388 -15.12 13.29 -8.50
N GLN A 389 -15.51 14.22 -7.62
CA GLN A 389 -16.85 14.81 -7.67
C GLN A 389 -17.13 15.47 -9.02
N TRP A 390 -16.14 16.19 -9.57
CA TRP A 390 -16.24 16.79 -10.89
C TRP A 390 -16.48 15.74 -11.99
N LEU A 391 -15.71 14.65 -11.98
CA LEU A 391 -15.86 13.58 -12.99
C LEU A 391 -17.22 12.90 -12.89
N LEU A 392 -17.75 12.72 -11.69
CA LEU A 392 -19.10 12.18 -11.48
C LEU A 392 -20.18 13.13 -12.03
N GLU A 393 -20.08 14.42 -11.70
CA GLU A 393 -21.01 15.44 -12.20
C GLU A 393 -20.96 15.56 -13.73
N GLU A 394 -19.77 15.42 -14.33
CA GLU A 394 -19.57 15.36 -15.78
C GLU A 394 -20.24 14.13 -16.41
N ILE A 395 -20.10 12.93 -15.80
CA ILE A 395 -20.79 11.71 -16.26
C ILE A 395 -22.31 11.88 -16.21
N GLU A 396 -22.82 12.54 -15.17
CA GLU A 396 -24.24 12.79 -14.95
C GLU A 396 -24.78 13.94 -15.82
N GLY A 397 -23.92 14.66 -16.55
CA GLY A 397 -24.29 15.83 -17.33
C GLY A 397 -24.81 16.99 -16.48
N LYS A 398 -24.39 17.06 -15.21
CA LYS A 398 -24.74 18.14 -14.29
C LYS A 398 -23.76 19.29 -14.47
N ALA A 399 -24.30 20.51 -14.53
CA ALA A 399 -23.48 21.70 -14.43
C ALA A 399 -22.78 21.74 -13.06
N HIS A 400 -21.49 22.05 -13.09
CA HIS A 400 -20.65 22.09 -11.90
C HIS A 400 -19.68 23.26 -11.98
N ASP A 401 -19.32 23.78 -10.82
CA ASP A 401 -18.32 24.82 -10.70
C ASP A 401 -16.94 24.19 -10.91
N GLU A 402 -16.17 24.72 -11.85
CA GLU A 402 -14.76 24.35 -12.05
C GLU A 402 -13.86 24.93 -10.92
N GLY A 403 -14.49 25.54 -9.93
CA GLY A 403 -13.92 26.28 -8.82
C GLY A 403 -13.84 27.77 -9.15
N PRO A 404 -13.84 28.66 -8.15
CA PRO A 404 -13.55 30.06 -8.40
C PRO A 404 -12.18 30.15 -9.05
N GLY A 405 -12.13 30.66 -10.28
CA GLY A 405 -10.90 31.14 -10.90
C GLY A 405 -10.38 32.33 -10.08
N GLU A 406 -9.75 32.07 -8.94
CA GLU A 406 -9.12 33.11 -8.13
C GLU A 406 -7.88 33.62 -8.88
N GLY A 407 -7.91 34.90 -9.22
CA GLY A 407 -6.94 35.54 -10.08
C GLY A 407 -5.50 35.46 -9.55
N LEU A 408 -4.57 35.53 -10.51
CA LEU A 408 -3.13 35.81 -10.40
C LEU A 408 -2.64 36.16 -8.98
N THR A 409 -2.28 35.15 -8.19
CA THR A 409 -1.23 35.29 -7.17
C THR A 409 0.00 34.53 -7.66
N GLU A 410 1.19 34.83 -7.12
CA GLU A 410 2.47 34.19 -7.52
C GLU A 410 2.49 32.64 -7.37
N GLN A 411 1.39 32.01 -6.95
CA GLN A 411 1.36 30.63 -6.44
C GLN A 411 0.49 29.62 -7.20
N ASN A 412 -0.33 29.99 -8.20
CA ASN A 412 -0.99 28.96 -9.03
C ASN A 412 -1.74 29.59 -10.21
N SER A 413 -1.47 29.11 -11.42
CA SER A 413 -2.25 29.48 -12.61
C SER A 413 -2.78 28.21 -13.25
N THR A 414 -4.10 28.12 -13.45
CA THR A 414 -4.72 27.75 -14.73
C THR A 414 -6.23 27.98 -14.68
N LYS A 415 -6.77 28.35 -15.84
CA LYS A 415 -8.16 28.74 -16.07
C LYS A 415 -8.76 27.62 -16.91
N SER A 416 -9.83 26.98 -16.47
CA SER A 416 -10.57 26.06 -17.33
C SER A 416 -11.27 26.82 -18.47
N ILE A 417 -11.36 26.18 -19.64
CA ILE A 417 -12.11 26.65 -20.79
C ILE A 417 -13.26 25.65 -20.97
N GLY A 418 -14.49 26.11 -20.70
CA GLY A 418 -15.73 25.43 -21.08
C GLY A 418 -16.67 25.22 -19.90
N SER A 419 -17.73 26.04 -19.81
CA SER A 419 -18.90 25.71 -18.98
C SER A 419 -19.58 24.46 -19.56
N SER A 420 -20.16 23.62 -18.71
CA SER A 420 -21.04 22.51 -19.12
C SER A 420 -22.13 22.92 -20.12
N ASP A 421 -22.49 24.21 -20.17
CA ASP A 421 -23.47 24.76 -21.09
C ASP A 421 -23.02 24.72 -22.57
N GLU A 422 -21.71 24.70 -22.86
CA GLU A 422 -21.17 24.70 -24.24
C GLU A 422 -21.29 23.31 -24.93
N LEU A 423 -21.40 22.22 -24.17
CA LEU A 423 -21.56 20.85 -24.69
C LEU A 423 -22.91 20.63 -25.40
N HIS A 424 -23.92 21.47 -25.14
CA HIS A 424 -25.22 21.36 -25.78
C HIS A 424 -25.39 22.26 -27.00
N GLU A 425 -24.68 23.39 -27.08
CA GLU A 425 -24.89 24.37 -28.16
C GLU A 425 -24.18 24.00 -29.47
N GLN A 426 -23.02 23.32 -29.41
CA GLN A 426 -22.26 23.00 -30.63
C GLN A 426 -22.93 21.96 -31.55
N ARG A 427 -23.98 21.27 -31.08
CA ARG A 427 -24.78 20.34 -31.91
C ARG A 427 -26.00 20.98 -32.58
N GLN A 428 -26.39 22.21 -32.21
CA GLN A 428 -27.55 22.89 -32.80
C GLN A 428 -27.22 23.87 -33.92
N ASP A 429 -25.99 24.35 -34.04
CA ASP A 429 -25.68 25.44 -34.99
C ASP A 429 -25.27 24.97 -36.39
N ASP A 430 -24.88 23.70 -36.57
CA ASP A 430 -24.54 23.16 -37.91
C ASP A 430 -25.76 22.74 -38.75
N THR A 431 -26.99 22.92 -38.25
CA THR A 431 -28.23 22.65 -39.02
C THR A 431 -29.03 23.90 -39.42
N ARG A 432 -28.52 25.11 -39.14
CA ARG A 432 -29.22 26.37 -39.48
C ARG A 432 -28.35 27.40 -40.20
N GLY A 433 -27.65 26.98 -41.25
CA GLY A 433 -26.91 27.88 -42.13
C GLY A 433 -27.03 27.52 -43.60
N ASN A 434 -28.05 28.09 -44.28
CA ASN A 434 -28.17 28.25 -45.73
C ASN A 434 -28.12 27.00 -46.62
N LEU A 435 -29.25 26.58 -47.19
CA LEU A 435 -29.28 26.22 -48.62
C LEU A 435 -30.70 26.24 -49.20
N GLU A 436 -30.91 27.23 -50.07
CA GLU A 436 -31.93 27.23 -51.11
C GLU A 436 -31.69 26.05 -52.08
N THR A 437 -32.77 25.33 -52.37
CA THR A 437 -33.06 24.60 -53.62
C THR A 437 -31.91 24.29 -54.58
N ASN A 438 -31.53 23.00 -54.72
CA ASN A 438 -31.65 22.23 -55.98
C ASN A 438 -31.05 20.80 -55.90
N SER A 439 -31.91 19.83 -56.24
CA SER A 439 -31.65 18.47 -56.79
C SER A 439 -30.92 17.38 -55.97
N PRO A 440 -31.43 16.12 -56.02
CA PRO A 440 -30.86 14.97 -55.30
C PRO A 440 -30.00 14.09 -56.22
N SER A 441 -28.73 13.88 -55.85
CA SER A 441 -27.93 12.72 -56.28
C SER A 441 -26.69 12.61 -55.40
N ASP A 442 -26.42 11.38 -54.94
CA ASP A 442 -25.27 10.93 -54.13
C ASP A 442 -25.35 11.21 -52.62
N GLU A 443 -26.19 10.42 -51.92
CA GLU A 443 -25.97 10.08 -50.52
C GLU A 443 -24.70 9.23 -50.41
N ALA A 444 -23.55 9.90 -50.34
CA ALA A 444 -22.44 9.40 -49.57
C ALA A 444 -22.90 9.42 -48.10
N LEU A 445 -23.26 8.24 -47.58
CA LEU A 445 -23.36 7.98 -46.15
C LEU A 445 -22.11 8.55 -45.48
N LEU A 446 -22.24 9.72 -44.87
CA LEU A 446 -21.30 10.21 -43.88
C LEU A 446 -21.32 9.17 -42.75
N LEU A 447 -20.34 8.27 -42.76
CA LEU A 447 -19.95 7.46 -41.62
C LEU A 447 -19.59 8.46 -40.51
N VAL A 448 -20.58 8.80 -39.69
CA VAL A 448 -20.36 9.33 -38.35
C VAL A 448 -19.45 8.29 -37.70
N SER A 449 -18.22 8.67 -37.34
CA SER A 449 -17.33 7.76 -36.63
C SER A 449 -17.95 7.48 -35.26
N GLU A 450 -18.69 6.38 -35.15
CA GLU A 450 -19.12 5.80 -33.89
C GLU A 450 -17.85 5.31 -33.17
N GLY A 451 -17.32 6.10 -32.23
CA GLY A 451 -16.16 5.70 -31.43
C GLY A 451 -15.34 6.84 -30.83
N ILE A 452 -14.41 6.49 -29.93
CA ILE A 452 -13.51 7.44 -29.26
C ILE A 452 -12.33 7.85 -30.15
N ASP A 453 -11.97 9.14 -30.13
CA ASP A 453 -10.80 9.68 -30.85
C ASP A 453 -9.70 10.10 -29.86
N ILE A 454 -8.87 9.13 -29.46
CA ILE A 454 -7.74 9.33 -28.54
C ILE A 454 -6.66 10.18 -29.22
N GLY A 455 -6.52 10.08 -30.54
CA GLY A 455 -5.53 10.83 -31.31
C GLY A 455 -5.74 12.35 -31.22
N THR A 456 -6.97 12.81 -31.41
CA THR A 456 -7.33 14.22 -31.26
C THR A 456 -7.15 14.69 -29.82
N ALA A 457 -7.67 13.95 -28.85
CA ALA A 457 -7.52 14.23 -27.42
C ALA A 457 -6.05 14.41 -27.00
N LEU A 458 -5.19 13.47 -27.41
CA LEU A 458 -3.76 13.52 -27.16
C LEU A 458 -3.12 14.75 -27.80
N ASN A 459 -3.48 15.08 -29.04
CA ASN A 459 -2.94 16.26 -29.71
C ASN A 459 -3.38 17.56 -29.02
N GLU A 460 -4.58 17.63 -28.45
CA GLU A 460 -5.02 18.78 -27.65
C GLU A 460 -4.26 18.88 -26.33
N LEU A 461 -4.01 17.75 -25.66
CA LEU A 461 -3.11 17.69 -24.50
C LEU A 461 -1.71 18.22 -24.83
N LEU A 462 -1.12 17.75 -25.92
CA LEU A 462 0.25 18.11 -26.29
C LEU A 462 0.38 19.54 -26.84
N LYS A 463 -0.62 20.07 -27.55
CA LYS A 463 -0.57 21.42 -28.16
C LYS A 463 -0.77 22.53 -27.14
N ASN A 464 -1.68 22.34 -26.18
CA ASN A 464 -1.97 23.35 -25.16
C ASN A 464 -1.02 23.14 -23.97
N ALA A 465 0.24 23.53 -24.13
CA ALA A 465 1.19 23.54 -23.02
C ALA A 465 0.73 24.56 -21.97
N THR A 466 0.12 24.06 -20.90
CA THR A 466 -0.16 24.86 -19.71
C THR A 466 1.03 24.84 -18.76
N GLY A 467 0.92 25.49 -17.60
CA GLY A 467 1.96 25.40 -16.57
C GLY A 467 2.10 24.00 -15.96
N LEU A 468 1.17 23.07 -16.24
CA LEU A 468 1.18 21.72 -15.68
C LEU A 468 2.03 20.77 -16.53
N PRO A 469 2.89 19.93 -15.91
CA PRO A 469 3.66 18.91 -16.63
C PRO A 469 2.74 17.80 -17.17
N PHE A 470 3.16 17.17 -18.28
CA PHE A 470 2.36 16.11 -18.93
C PHE A 470 2.11 14.89 -18.01
N ASN A 471 2.99 14.60 -17.07
CA ASN A 471 2.80 13.52 -16.09
C ASN A 471 1.65 13.77 -15.08
N LYS A 472 1.11 15.00 -15.03
CA LYS A 472 -0.15 15.34 -14.32
C LYS A 472 -1.38 15.26 -15.22
N SER A 473 -1.24 14.72 -16.43
CA SER A 473 -2.32 14.62 -17.41
C SER A 473 -2.86 13.20 -17.57
N SER A 474 -4.14 13.09 -17.92
CA SER A 474 -4.76 11.81 -18.26
C SER A 474 -5.89 11.94 -19.28
N ILE A 475 -6.24 10.81 -19.87
CA ILE A 475 -7.40 10.63 -20.74
C ILE A 475 -8.30 9.60 -20.04
N VAL A 476 -9.56 9.92 -19.81
CA VAL A 476 -10.58 9.01 -19.28
C VAL A 476 -11.65 8.85 -20.35
N ALA A 477 -11.81 7.64 -20.87
CA ALA A 477 -12.75 7.35 -21.95
C ALA A 477 -13.79 6.32 -21.52
N LEU A 478 -15.06 6.61 -21.80
CA LEU A 478 -16.17 5.67 -21.68
C LEU A 478 -16.77 5.38 -23.05
N THR A 479 -16.84 4.11 -23.43
CA THR A 479 -17.33 3.73 -24.76
C THR A 479 -18.19 2.46 -24.74
N ASN A 480 -19.21 2.41 -25.60
CA ASN A 480 -20.05 1.23 -25.87
C ASN A 480 -19.53 0.40 -27.05
N THR A 481 -18.54 0.90 -27.79
CA THR A 481 -17.99 0.22 -28.95
C THR A 481 -16.96 -0.80 -28.48
N ARG A 482 -17.32 -2.09 -28.54
CA ARG A 482 -16.37 -3.19 -28.37
C ARG A 482 -15.66 -3.56 -29.68
N ASP A 483 -15.90 -2.85 -30.79
CA ASP A 483 -15.65 -3.37 -32.13
C ASP A 483 -14.76 -2.47 -33.02
N LEU A 484 -13.84 -3.14 -33.71
CA LEU A 484 -12.95 -2.77 -34.84
C LEU A 484 -12.07 -1.50 -34.78
N HIS A 485 -12.48 -0.42 -34.10
CA HIS A 485 -11.74 0.86 -34.13
C HIS A 485 -10.85 1.13 -32.89
N LEU A 486 -11.05 0.40 -31.79
CA LEU A 486 -10.16 0.52 -30.61
C LEU A 486 -8.71 0.13 -30.95
N GLY A 487 -8.54 -0.93 -31.75
CA GLY A 487 -7.23 -1.33 -32.26
C GLY A 487 -6.56 -0.25 -33.11
N ASP A 488 -7.33 0.58 -33.83
CA ASP A 488 -6.78 1.70 -34.61
C ASP A 488 -6.22 2.81 -33.70
N GLN A 489 -6.72 2.92 -32.46
CA GLN A 489 -6.24 3.88 -31.47
C GLN A 489 -4.94 3.42 -30.76
N LEU A 490 -4.49 2.18 -30.96
CA LEU A 490 -3.34 1.58 -30.29
C LEU A 490 -2.09 2.47 -30.34
N ALA A 491 -1.76 3.01 -31.52
CA ALA A 491 -0.59 3.86 -31.70
C ALA A 491 -0.69 5.18 -30.90
N HIS A 492 -1.90 5.69 -30.71
CA HIS A 492 -2.14 6.90 -29.91
C HIS A 492 -2.02 6.62 -28.42
N VAL A 493 -2.51 5.47 -27.94
CA VAL A 493 -2.34 5.06 -26.53
C VAL A 493 -0.86 4.85 -26.21
N TRP A 494 -0.10 4.19 -27.09
CA TRP A 494 1.34 4.03 -26.94
C TRP A 494 2.05 5.37 -26.80
N ARG A 495 1.73 6.30 -27.71
CA ARG A 495 2.30 7.65 -27.68
C ARG A 495 1.92 8.40 -26.41
N ALA A 496 0.67 8.29 -25.95
CA ALA A 496 0.25 8.93 -24.70
C ALA A 496 1.11 8.43 -23.52
N GLY A 497 1.31 7.11 -23.41
CA GLY A 497 2.17 6.53 -22.39
C GLY A 497 3.64 6.98 -22.47
N ASP A 498 4.21 7.07 -23.67
CA ASP A 498 5.59 7.55 -23.88
C ASP A 498 5.76 9.04 -23.51
N GLU A 499 4.68 9.83 -23.58
CA GLU A 499 4.63 11.24 -23.13
C GLU A 499 4.26 11.39 -21.64
N GLY A 500 4.05 10.27 -20.92
CA GLY A 500 3.67 10.27 -19.50
C GLY A 500 2.19 10.58 -19.22
N ILE A 501 1.33 10.48 -20.23
CA ILE A 501 -0.11 10.70 -20.11
C ILE A 501 -0.80 9.34 -19.91
N ARG A 502 -1.52 9.18 -18.80
CA ARG A 502 -2.29 7.95 -18.54
C ARG A 502 -3.55 7.89 -19.37
N VAL A 503 -3.91 6.72 -19.86
CA VAL A 503 -5.16 6.48 -20.58
C VAL A 503 -5.99 5.46 -19.81
N HIS A 504 -7.21 5.82 -19.44
CA HIS A 504 -8.18 4.96 -18.74
C HIS A 504 -9.37 4.70 -19.65
N ILE A 505 -9.75 3.44 -19.81
CA ILE A 505 -10.83 3.00 -20.70
C ILE A 505 -11.85 2.20 -19.90
N GLY A 506 -13.11 2.65 -19.92
CA GLY A 506 -14.26 1.91 -19.42
C GLY A 506 -15.19 1.51 -20.56
N LEU A 507 -15.38 0.21 -20.75
CA LEU A 507 -16.28 -0.35 -21.76
C LEU A 507 -17.65 -0.62 -21.18
N LEU A 508 -18.66 0.06 -21.71
CA LEU A 508 -20.06 -0.16 -21.37
C LEU A 508 -20.58 -1.45 -22.01
N PRO A 509 -21.56 -2.12 -21.38
CA PRO A 509 -22.19 -3.27 -21.99
C PRO A 509 -22.96 -2.83 -23.25
N PRO A 510 -22.97 -3.63 -24.32
CA PRO A 510 -23.67 -3.27 -25.56
C PRO A 510 -25.17 -3.11 -25.30
N GLU A 511 -25.76 -2.03 -25.83
CA GLU A 511 -27.21 -1.82 -25.74
C GLU A 511 -27.93 -2.82 -26.65
N GLY A 512 -28.45 -3.91 -26.08
CA GLY A 512 -29.32 -4.85 -26.78
C GLY A 512 -28.71 -5.39 -28.08
N ALA A 513 -27.67 -6.23 -27.97
CA ALA A 513 -27.10 -6.87 -29.15
C ALA A 513 -28.15 -7.76 -29.84
N VAL A 514 -28.70 -7.29 -30.96
CA VAL A 514 -29.30 -8.15 -31.97
C VAL A 514 -28.14 -8.70 -32.80
N PRO A 515 -27.84 -10.00 -32.79
CA PRO A 515 -26.78 -10.56 -33.62
C PRO A 515 -27.26 -10.54 -35.08
N LEU A 516 -26.86 -9.52 -35.83
CA LEU A 516 -27.10 -9.41 -37.27
C LEU A 516 -25.76 -9.18 -37.98
N GLY A 517 -24.95 -10.24 -38.04
CA GLY A 517 -23.75 -10.30 -38.86
C GLY A 517 -23.46 -11.74 -39.28
N PRO A 518 -22.85 -11.97 -40.45
CA PRO A 518 -22.38 -13.30 -40.83
C PRO A 518 -21.35 -13.82 -39.82
N GLU A 519 -21.33 -15.13 -39.57
CA GLU A 519 -20.33 -15.77 -38.70
C GLU A 519 -18.91 -15.41 -39.17
N LEU A 520 -18.16 -14.70 -38.33
CA LEU A 520 -16.75 -14.40 -38.55
C LEU A 520 -15.93 -15.70 -38.52
N SER A 521 -14.95 -15.83 -39.41
CA SER A 521 -14.05 -16.97 -39.38
C SER A 521 -13.19 -17.01 -38.11
N ASN A 522 -12.82 -18.20 -37.64
CA ASN A 522 -11.98 -18.38 -36.44
C ASN A 522 -10.64 -17.63 -36.51
N GLU A 523 -10.06 -17.44 -37.70
CA GLU A 523 -8.82 -16.68 -37.89
C GLU A 523 -9.02 -15.19 -37.60
N VAL A 524 -10.15 -14.62 -38.02
CA VAL A 524 -10.48 -13.22 -37.76
C VAL A 524 -10.75 -13.01 -36.28
N ILE A 525 -11.49 -13.92 -35.64
CA ILE A 525 -11.74 -13.88 -34.19
C ILE A 525 -10.43 -13.91 -33.40
N ALA A 526 -9.49 -14.78 -33.78
CA ALA A 526 -8.19 -14.88 -33.13
C ALA A 526 -7.33 -13.61 -33.32
N MET A 527 -7.37 -13.01 -34.52
CA MET A 527 -6.66 -11.78 -34.81
C MET A 527 -7.21 -10.58 -34.04
N GLU A 528 -8.54 -10.45 -33.95
CA GLU A 528 -9.18 -9.37 -33.19
C GLU A 528 -8.92 -9.51 -31.69
N LYS A 529 -8.96 -10.73 -31.15
CA LYS A 529 -8.56 -10.99 -29.77
C LYS A 529 -7.11 -10.57 -29.48
N ALA A 530 -6.19 -10.84 -30.42
CA ALA A 530 -4.79 -10.42 -30.27
C ALA A 530 -4.65 -8.88 -30.26
N LYS A 531 -5.39 -8.17 -31.12
CA LYS A 531 -5.41 -6.70 -31.11
C LYS A 531 -5.97 -6.13 -29.81
N GLU A 532 -7.01 -6.74 -29.26
CA GLU A 532 -7.57 -6.34 -27.98
C GLU A 532 -6.54 -6.53 -26.84
N GLU A 533 -5.84 -7.67 -26.80
CA GLU A 533 -4.76 -7.91 -25.83
C GLU A 533 -3.63 -6.86 -25.96
N ASP A 534 -3.23 -6.50 -27.19
CA ASP A 534 -2.24 -5.44 -27.44
C ASP A 534 -2.74 -4.07 -26.96
N PHE A 535 -4.03 -3.78 -27.17
CA PHE A 535 -4.66 -2.53 -26.73
C PHE A 535 -4.73 -2.43 -25.21
N ILE A 536 -5.21 -3.47 -24.53
CA ILE A 536 -5.21 -3.56 -23.06
C ILE A 536 -3.79 -3.36 -22.53
N THR A 537 -2.81 -4.03 -23.13
CA THR A 537 -1.40 -3.90 -22.73
C THR A 537 -0.89 -2.46 -22.89
N ALA A 538 -1.25 -1.77 -23.98
CA ALA A 538 -0.88 -0.36 -24.17
C ALA A 538 -1.52 0.57 -23.13
N VAL A 539 -2.81 0.35 -22.82
CA VAL A 539 -3.53 1.07 -21.77
C VAL A 539 -2.84 0.88 -20.42
N LEU A 540 -2.56 -0.36 -20.03
CA LEU A 540 -1.89 -0.68 -18.77
C LEU A 540 -0.44 -0.17 -18.72
N ARG A 541 0.31 -0.20 -19.83
CA ARG A 541 1.66 0.38 -19.90
C ARG A 541 1.64 1.91 -19.75
N SER A 542 0.56 2.59 -20.15
CA SER A 542 0.40 4.02 -19.84
C SER A 542 0.22 4.28 -18.34
N GLY A 543 0.08 3.25 -17.50
CA GLY A 543 -0.25 3.36 -16.07
C GLY A 543 -1.75 3.52 -15.79
N GLY A 544 -2.58 3.56 -16.83
CA GLY A 544 -4.02 3.66 -16.70
C GLY A 544 -4.72 2.33 -16.50
N THR A 545 -6.04 2.32 -16.65
CA THR A 545 -6.90 1.17 -16.35
C THR A 545 -7.76 0.78 -17.55
N TYR A 546 -8.02 -0.51 -17.71
CA TYR A 546 -9.00 -1.04 -18.67
C TYR A 546 -10.06 -1.83 -17.90
N SER A 547 -11.33 -1.45 -18.03
CA SER A 547 -12.42 -2.09 -17.30
C SER A 547 -13.65 -2.32 -18.17
N LEU A 548 -14.27 -3.48 -18.01
CA LEU A 548 -15.60 -3.78 -18.52
C LEU A 548 -16.62 -3.45 -17.43
N LEU A 549 -17.57 -2.57 -17.73
CA LEU A 549 -18.65 -2.22 -16.81
C LEU A 549 -19.78 -3.23 -16.98
N HIS A 550 -20.27 -3.79 -15.88
CA HIS A 550 -21.39 -4.74 -15.91
C HIS A 550 -22.73 -4.04 -16.19
N GLY A 551 -22.81 -2.73 -15.93
CA GLY A 551 -23.99 -1.91 -16.18
C GLY A 551 -23.62 -0.43 -16.30
N ARG A 552 -24.56 0.38 -16.79
CA ARG A 552 -24.40 1.86 -16.81
C ARG A 552 -24.29 2.45 -15.40
N SER A 553 -24.89 1.80 -14.40
CA SER A 553 -24.77 2.18 -12.98
C SER A 553 -23.35 2.00 -12.43
N SER A 554 -22.49 1.18 -13.05
CA SER A 554 -21.10 0.95 -12.62
C SER A 554 -20.13 2.06 -13.06
N MET A 555 -20.60 3.14 -13.68
CA MET A 555 -19.74 4.25 -14.10
C MET A 555 -19.04 4.93 -12.91
N SER A 556 -19.73 5.07 -11.77
CA SER A 556 -19.12 5.59 -10.55
C SER A 556 -18.03 4.64 -10.02
N SER A 557 -18.31 3.33 -9.99
CA SER A 557 -17.33 2.31 -9.62
C SER A 557 -16.08 2.38 -10.49
N PHE A 558 -16.24 2.62 -11.81
CA PHE A 558 -15.10 2.79 -12.72
C PHE A 558 -14.25 4.00 -12.34
N LEU A 559 -14.87 5.15 -12.04
CA LEU A 559 -14.14 6.33 -11.58
C LEU A 559 -13.47 6.11 -10.23
N ASP A 560 -14.15 5.47 -9.27
CA ASP A 560 -13.57 5.10 -7.98
C ASP A 560 -12.28 4.28 -8.17
N HIS A 561 -12.32 3.32 -9.09
CA HIS A 561 -11.17 2.51 -9.44
C HIS A 561 -10.05 3.33 -10.11
N VAL A 562 -10.37 4.19 -11.08
CA VAL A 562 -9.41 5.10 -11.73
C VAL A 562 -8.72 6.01 -10.72
N ILE A 563 -9.48 6.62 -9.82
CA ILE A 563 -8.93 7.49 -8.76
C ILE A 563 -8.09 6.66 -7.79
N SER A 564 -8.51 5.44 -7.44
CA SER A 564 -7.76 4.53 -6.55
C SER A 564 -6.38 4.17 -7.10
N ARG A 565 -6.31 3.82 -8.38
CA ARG A 565 -5.06 3.52 -9.11
C ARG A 565 -4.22 4.78 -9.42
N GLY A 566 -4.76 5.95 -9.15
CA GLY A 566 -4.19 7.25 -9.48
C GLY A 566 -4.57 7.69 -10.89
N LEU A 567 -5.10 8.91 -10.98
CA LEU A 567 -5.62 9.47 -12.22
C LEU A 567 -4.54 9.74 -13.26
N SER A 568 -3.37 10.20 -12.84
CA SER A 568 -2.23 10.54 -13.69
C SER A 568 -0.95 9.87 -13.21
N GLU A 569 0.12 9.88 -14.03
CA GLU A 569 1.43 9.29 -13.67
C GLU A 569 1.96 9.86 -12.36
N TYR A 570 1.60 11.10 -12.04
CA TYR A 570 1.96 11.79 -10.82
C TYR A 570 1.36 11.21 -9.53
N ASP A 571 0.26 10.44 -9.62
CA ASP A 571 -0.56 10.08 -8.45
C ASP A 571 -0.13 8.78 -7.75
N ASN A 572 0.09 7.69 -8.49
CA ASN A 572 0.38 6.34 -7.96
C ASN A 572 0.84 5.34 -9.06
N ALA A 573 1.71 5.73 -9.99
CA ALA A 573 1.93 5.00 -11.26
C ALA A 573 2.34 3.54 -11.14
N ARG A 574 2.99 3.21 -10.04
CA ARG A 574 3.57 1.89 -9.83
C ARG A 574 2.91 1.15 -8.68
N ASP A 575 1.80 1.65 -8.14
CA ASP A 575 1.09 0.94 -7.07
C ASP A 575 0.48 -0.35 -7.63
N THR A 576 0.71 -1.47 -6.96
CA THR A 576 0.07 -2.75 -7.34
C THR A 576 -1.15 -3.06 -6.49
N ALA A 577 -1.44 -2.22 -5.49
CA ALA A 577 -2.62 -2.30 -4.65
C ALA A 577 -3.67 -1.27 -5.07
N THR A 578 -4.90 -1.73 -5.27
CA THR A 578 -6.03 -0.89 -5.69
C THR A 578 -7.34 -1.38 -5.07
N VAL A 579 -8.31 -0.49 -4.96
CA VAL A 579 -9.68 -0.87 -4.64
C VAL A 579 -10.29 -1.59 -5.85
N LEU A 580 -11.05 -2.65 -5.58
CA LEU A 580 -11.82 -3.43 -6.55
C LEU A 580 -13.31 -3.27 -6.27
N PRO A 581 -13.96 -2.28 -6.89
CA PRO A 581 -15.38 -2.03 -6.66
C PRO A 581 -16.25 -3.04 -7.43
N ALA A 582 -17.43 -3.32 -6.88
CA ALA A 582 -18.40 -4.21 -7.50
C ALA A 582 -18.95 -3.63 -8.82
N GLY A 583 -19.36 -4.53 -9.71
CA GLY A 583 -19.97 -4.18 -11.00
C GLY A 583 -18.96 -3.89 -12.11
N LEU A 584 -17.68 -4.24 -11.90
CA LEU A 584 -16.60 -4.12 -12.89
C LEU A 584 -15.90 -5.46 -13.11
N SER A 585 -15.44 -5.68 -14.34
CA SER A 585 -14.31 -6.57 -14.63
C SER A 585 -13.08 -5.73 -14.99
N ILE A 586 -11.95 -5.98 -14.34
CA ILE A 586 -10.73 -5.18 -14.45
C ILE A 586 -9.65 -6.06 -15.06
N SER A 587 -9.04 -5.60 -16.14
CA SER A 587 -7.88 -6.26 -16.72
C SER A 587 -6.59 -5.73 -16.10
N ASP A 588 -5.67 -6.62 -15.76
CA ASP A 588 -4.34 -6.25 -15.28
C ASP A 588 -3.29 -7.24 -15.82
N TYR A 589 -2.02 -6.97 -15.51
CA TYR A 589 -0.87 -7.70 -16.05
C TYR A 589 0.10 -8.11 -14.94
N VAL A 590 0.65 -9.32 -15.05
CA VAL A 590 1.71 -9.84 -14.18
C VAL A 590 2.88 -10.40 -14.98
N THR A 591 4.08 -10.28 -14.43
CA THR A 591 5.32 -10.93 -14.89
C THR A 591 5.95 -11.73 -13.74
N PRO A 592 6.87 -12.67 -14.04
CA PRO A 592 7.67 -13.35 -13.01
C PRO A 592 8.40 -12.40 -12.07
N GLU A 593 8.87 -11.25 -12.59
CA GLU A 593 9.63 -10.25 -11.83
C GLU A 593 8.76 -9.19 -11.14
N SER A 594 7.46 -9.15 -11.46
CA SER A 594 6.55 -8.13 -10.93
C SER A 594 6.10 -8.47 -9.51
N GLU A 595 5.88 -7.44 -8.69
CA GLU A 595 5.16 -7.61 -7.42
C GLU A 595 3.74 -8.12 -7.69
N PRO A 596 3.16 -8.95 -6.80
CA PRO A 596 1.77 -9.37 -6.93
C PRO A 596 0.81 -8.19 -7.03
N ARG A 597 -0.23 -8.36 -7.85
CA ARG A 597 -1.36 -7.43 -7.93
C ARG A 597 -2.29 -7.68 -6.76
N ARG A 598 -2.74 -6.61 -6.12
CA ARG A 598 -3.55 -6.67 -4.90
C ARG A 598 -4.80 -5.83 -5.06
N PHE A 599 -5.92 -6.43 -4.71
CA PHE A 599 -7.23 -5.85 -4.86
C PHE A 599 -7.93 -5.88 -3.51
N SER A 600 -8.23 -4.72 -2.96
CA SER A 600 -8.96 -4.60 -1.69
C SER A 600 -10.44 -4.33 -1.94
N PHE A 601 -11.31 -4.99 -1.18
CA PHE A 601 -12.76 -4.82 -1.28
C PHE A 601 -13.42 -5.14 0.07
N ASP A 602 -14.58 -4.54 0.32
CA ASP A 602 -15.38 -4.74 1.52
C ASP A 602 -16.66 -5.50 1.17
N ALA A 603 -16.96 -6.55 1.92
CA ALA A 603 -18.28 -7.19 1.92
C ALA A 603 -19.14 -6.57 3.05
N THR A 604 -20.44 -6.41 2.81
CA THR A 604 -21.37 -5.83 3.80
C THR A 604 -22.40 -6.86 4.22
N GLU A 605 -23.05 -6.68 5.38
CA GLU A 605 -24.10 -7.60 5.87
C GLU A 605 -25.21 -7.93 4.87
N MET A 606 -25.45 -7.04 3.92
CA MET A 606 -26.49 -7.20 2.91
C MET A 606 -26.05 -8.08 1.75
N ASP A 607 -24.74 -8.18 1.48
CA ASP A 607 -24.21 -8.69 0.23
C ASP A 607 -23.04 -9.68 0.45
N ASN A 608 -23.16 -10.87 -0.14
CA ASN A 608 -22.01 -11.73 -0.38
C ASN A 608 -21.26 -11.26 -1.63
N ILE A 609 -19.94 -11.43 -1.63
CA ILE A 609 -19.11 -11.03 -2.77
C ILE A 609 -18.67 -12.26 -3.56
N ILE A 610 -18.98 -12.27 -4.85
CA ILE A 610 -18.48 -13.24 -5.81
C ILE A 610 -17.30 -12.61 -6.55
N ILE A 611 -16.16 -13.28 -6.48
CA ILE A 611 -14.91 -12.86 -7.12
C ILE A 611 -14.60 -13.86 -8.22
N ALA A 612 -14.43 -13.40 -9.46
CA ALA A 612 -13.91 -14.24 -10.53
C ALA A 612 -12.53 -13.76 -10.97
N VAL A 613 -11.61 -14.69 -11.19
CA VAL A 613 -10.30 -14.42 -11.77
C VAL A 613 -10.08 -15.34 -12.96
N ALA A 614 -9.68 -14.76 -14.09
CA ALA A 614 -9.49 -15.48 -15.34
C ALA A 614 -8.23 -15.02 -16.08
N PRO A 615 -7.30 -15.92 -16.44
CA PRO A 615 -6.19 -15.59 -17.34
C PRO A 615 -6.73 -15.23 -18.74
N ILE A 616 -6.32 -14.07 -19.27
CA ILE A 616 -6.65 -13.65 -20.63
C ILE A 616 -5.62 -14.24 -21.60
N SER A 617 -4.34 -14.05 -21.31
CA SER A 617 -3.24 -14.50 -22.16
C SER A 617 -3.05 -16.01 -22.10
N THR A 618 -2.88 -16.62 -23.28
CA THR A 618 -2.63 -18.05 -23.38
C THR A 618 -1.29 -18.39 -22.73
N ARG A 619 -1.27 -19.35 -21.79
CA ARG A 619 -0.11 -19.86 -21.02
C ARG A 619 0.25 -19.10 -19.73
N LEU A 620 -0.55 -18.12 -19.33
CA LEU A 620 -0.40 -17.50 -18.03
C LEU A 620 -0.84 -18.46 -16.91
N SER A 621 -0.02 -18.55 -15.85
CA SER A 621 -0.36 -19.25 -14.61
C SER A 621 -0.33 -18.27 -13.45
N LEU A 622 -1.37 -18.32 -12.62
CA LEU A 622 -1.59 -17.36 -11.54
C LEU A 622 -1.74 -18.09 -10.22
N ARG A 623 -1.08 -17.58 -9.18
CA ARG A 623 -1.39 -17.89 -7.79
C ARG A 623 -2.33 -16.84 -7.27
N ILE A 624 -3.46 -17.30 -6.77
CA ILE A 624 -4.50 -16.46 -6.19
C ILE A 624 -4.56 -16.72 -4.70
N CYS A 625 -4.50 -15.66 -3.90
CA CYS A 625 -4.65 -15.72 -2.46
C CYS A 625 -5.70 -14.69 -2.02
N ILE A 626 -6.77 -15.15 -1.37
CA ILE A 626 -7.78 -14.29 -0.76
C ILE A 626 -7.56 -14.32 0.74
N ARG A 627 -7.35 -13.14 1.32
CA ARG A 627 -7.14 -12.94 2.74
C ARG A 627 -8.27 -12.10 3.33
N HIS A 628 -8.70 -12.48 4.53
CA HIS A 628 -9.48 -11.60 5.38
C HIS A 628 -8.52 -10.73 6.19
N VAL A 629 -8.50 -9.42 5.92
CA VAL A 629 -7.47 -8.51 6.40
C VAL A 629 -7.51 -8.41 7.92
N ARG A 630 -8.66 -8.10 8.52
CA ARG A 630 -8.80 -7.99 9.98
C ARG A 630 -8.49 -9.27 10.76
N LYS A 631 -8.62 -10.44 10.12
CA LYS A 631 -8.33 -11.73 10.76
C LYS A 631 -6.89 -12.19 10.51
N ASN A 632 -6.16 -11.49 9.65
CA ASN A 632 -4.87 -11.91 9.12
C ASN A 632 -4.91 -13.38 8.66
N ALA A 633 -6.01 -13.80 8.02
CA ALA A 633 -6.28 -15.19 7.71
C ALA A 633 -6.44 -15.39 6.21
N VAL A 634 -5.69 -16.33 5.65
CA VAL A 634 -5.90 -16.78 4.27
C VAL A 634 -7.18 -17.61 4.24
N ILE A 635 -8.18 -17.12 3.52
CA ILE A 635 -9.47 -17.79 3.35
C ILE A 635 -9.38 -18.81 2.22
N LYS A 636 -8.65 -18.45 1.16
CA LYS A 636 -8.48 -19.30 0.00
C LYS A 636 -7.15 -19.05 -0.67
N GLU A 637 -6.51 -20.12 -1.08
CA GLU A 637 -5.34 -20.07 -1.96
C GLU A 637 -5.56 -21.11 -3.08
N LEU A 638 -5.25 -20.71 -4.32
CA LEU A 638 -5.41 -21.56 -5.49
C LEU A 638 -4.45 -21.14 -6.59
N ASP A 639 -3.84 -22.13 -7.24
CA ASP A 639 -3.08 -21.94 -8.48
C ASP A 639 -4.01 -22.23 -9.68
N ILE A 640 -4.11 -21.29 -10.62
CA ILE A 640 -4.92 -21.40 -11.86
C ILE A 640 -4.04 -21.25 -13.11
N GLY A 641 -4.42 -21.88 -14.23
CA GLY A 641 -3.64 -21.94 -15.47
C GLY A 641 -4.50 -22.07 -16.72
N LEU A 642 -3.96 -22.65 -17.81
CA LEU A 642 -4.61 -22.72 -19.14
C LEU A 642 -6.08 -23.16 -19.07
N GLY A 643 -7.00 -22.21 -19.31
CA GLY A 643 -8.44 -22.44 -19.47
C GLY A 643 -9.23 -22.60 -18.17
N GLY A 644 -8.60 -22.42 -17.01
CA GLY A 644 -9.28 -22.43 -15.71
C GLY A 644 -9.59 -21.01 -15.25
N ASN A 645 -10.86 -20.62 -15.26
CA ASN A 645 -11.32 -19.54 -14.41
C ASN A 645 -11.46 -20.07 -12.97
N ALA A 646 -11.31 -19.19 -11.99
CA ALA A 646 -11.71 -19.50 -10.63
C ALA A 646 -12.70 -18.47 -10.16
N THR A 647 -13.77 -18.97 -9.55
CA THR A 647 -14.78 -18.15 -8.90
C THR A 647 -14.81 -18.52 -7.43
N PHE A 648 -14.85 -17.50 -6.59
CA PHE A 648 -14.82 -17.61 -5.15
C PHE A 648 -15.96 -16.78 -4.59
N MET A 649 -16.49 -17.21 -3.45
CA MET A 649 -17.45 -16.42 -2.69
C MET A 649 -16.78 -16.02 -1.39
N ALA A 650 -16.61 -14.72 -1.17
CA ALA A 650 -16.22 -14.14 0.10
C ALA A 650 -17.51 -13.84 0.88
N GLN A 651 -17.68 -14.53 2.00
CA GLN A 651 -18.84 -14.39 2.89
C GLN A 651 -18.42 -13.69 4.17
N LEU A 652 -19.33 -12.90 4.77
CA LEU A 652 -19.14 -12.43 6.14
C LEU A 652 -19.18 -13.62 7.10
N GLY A 653 -18.24 -13.65 8.04
CA GLY A 653 -18.28 -14.58 9.16
C GLY A 653 -19.16 -14.05 10.29
N ILE A 654 -19.54 -14.94 11.21
CA ILE A 654 -20.33 -14.58 12.40
C ILE A 654 -19.64 -13.50 13.28
N GLU A 655 -18.32 -13.46 13.24
CA GLU A 655 -17.49 -12.51 13.98
C GLU A 655 -17.45 -11.12 13.35
N ASP A 656 -17.89 -11.00 12.09
CA ASP A 656 -17.91 -9.73 11.34
C ASP A 656 -19.26 -8.98 11.53
N ILE A 657 -20.29 -9.68 12.03
CA ILE A 657 -21.63 -9.17 12.34
C ILE A 657 -21.63 -7.93 13.27
N PRO A 658 -20.80 -7.84 14.33
CA PRO A 658 -20.82 -6.64 15.16
C PRO A 658 -20.42 -5.35 14.42
N ARG A 659 -19.79 -5.47 13.24
CA ARG A 659 -19.23 -4.34 12.50
C ARG A 659 -19.96 -4.02 11.22
N THR A 660 -20.82 -4.92 10.77
CA THR A 660 -21.58 -4.81 9.53
C THR A 660 -20.75 -4.87 8.23
N ASP A 661 -19.42 -5.04 8.33
CA ASP A 661 -18.49 -5.12 7.20
C ASP A 661 -17.35 -6.14 7.42
N ALA A 662 -16.87 -6.72 6.32
CA ALA A 662 -15.69 -7.59 6.27
C ALA A 662 -14.74 -7.12 5.17
N TRP A 663 -13.47 -6.90 5.54
CA TRP A 663 -12.46 -6.38 4.62
C TRP A 663 -11.53 -7.49 4.11
N PHE A 664 -11.46 -7.61 2.78
CA PHE A 664 -10.70 -8.63 2.09
C PHE A 664 -9.63 -8.05 1.17
N GLU A 665 -8.58 -8.83 0.95
CA GLU A 665 -7.50 -8.58 -0.01
C GLU A 665 -7.36 -9.81 -0.90
N LEU A 666 -7.51 -9.61 -2.21
CA LEU A 666 -7.19 -10.58 -3.25
C LEU A 666 -5.79 -10.26 -3.79
N GLU A 667 -4.86 -11.20 -3.63
CA GLU A 667 -3.54 -11.16 -4.23
C GLU A 667 -3.49 -12.09 -5.45
N VAL A 668 -2.99 -11.58 -6.58
CA VAL A 668 -2.77 -12.32 -7.82
C VAL A 668 -1.29 -12.20 -8.19
N ALA A 669 -0.59 -13.33 -8.19
CA ALA A 669 0.84 -13.42 -8.46
C ALA A 669 1.12 -14.36 -9.64
N HIS A 670 2.22 -14.17 -10.34
CA HIS A 670 2.70 -15.11 -11.35
C HIS A 670 3.25 -16.39 -10.69
N ILE A 671 3.08 -17.56 -11.33
CA ILE A 671 3.71 -18.82 -10.92
C ILE A 671 4.79 -19.22 -11.93
N ASP A 672 6.01 -19.40 -11.44
CA ASP A 672 7.09 -20.04 -12.21
C ASP A 672 6.98 -21.56 -12.08
N GLY A 673 6.81 -22.30 -13.20
CA GLY A 673 6.67 -23.76 -13.16
C GLY A 673 6.84 -24.49 -14.49
N ASP A 674 7.09 -25.81 -14.40
CA ASP A 674 7.32 -26.72 -15.52
C ASP A 674 6.01 -27.04 -16.27
N GLY A 675 5.64 -26.20 -17.23
CA GLY A 675 4.59 -26.52 -18.19
C GLY A 675 3.87 -25.32 -18.79
N LEU A 676 3.85 -24.19 -18.10
CA LEU A 676 3.19 -22.94 -18.50
C LEU A 676 4.07 -21.75 -18.08
N VAL A 677 4.56 -21.01 -19.06
CA VAL A 677 5.53 -19.93 -18.88
C VAL A 677 5.04 -18.70 -19.63
N GLY A 678 4.97 -17.56 -18.96
CA GLY A 678 4.83 -16.27 -19.61
C GLY A 678 4.16 -15.22 -18.75
N SER A 679 4.70 -14.00 -18.79
CA SER A 679 3.98 -12.81 -18.39
C SER A 679 2.71 -12.65 -19.22
N GLY A 680 1.63 -12.15 -18.62
CA GLY A 680 0.34 -12.13 -19.31
C GLY A 680 -0.73 -11.31 -18.62
N LEU A 681 -1.79 -11.08 -19.38
CA LEU A 681 -2.99 -10.39 -18.93
C LEU A 681 -3.92 -11.35 -18.19
N PHE A 682 -4.60 -10.83 -17.18
CA PHE A 682 -5.68 -11.50 -16.49
C PHE A 682 -6.81 -10.51 -16.21
N GLU A 683 -8.00 -11.05 -15.97
CA GLU A 683 -9.19 -10.31 -15.58
C GLU A 683 -9.58 -10.69 -14.15
N VAL A 684 -10.02 -9.71 -13.39
CA VAL A 684 -10.69 -9.89 -12.09
C VAL A 684 -12.03 -9.18 -12.13
N SER A 685 -13.10 -9.86 -11.70
CA SER A 685 -14.40 -9.24 -11.52
C SER A 685 -14.96 -9.47 -10.12
N ILE A 686 -15.75 -8.50 -9.64
CA ILE A 686 -16.54 -8.61 -8.41
C ILE A 686 -18.00 -8.32 -8.70
N GLU A 687 -18.86 -9.21 -8.21
CA GLU A 687 -20.31 -9.06 -8.18
C GLU A 687 -20.82 -9.21 -6.74
N THR A 688 -21.86 -8.45 -6.38
CA THR A 688 -22.58 -8.60 -5.11
C THR A 688 -23.82 -9.46 -5.31
N VAL A 689 -24.10 -10.31 -4.34
CA VAL A 689 -25.32 -11.14 -4.30
C VAL A 689 -25.96 -11.01 -2.93
N ASP A 690 -27.26 -10.70 -2.90
CA ASP A 690 -28.03 -10.56 -1.67
C ASP A 690 -27.82 -11.76 -0.73
N ALA A 691 -27.50 -11.49 0.53
CA ALA A 691 -27.23 -12.52 1.54
C ALA A 691 -28.49 -13.24 2.04
N LEU A 692 -29.69 -12.75 1.68
CA LEU A 692 -30.97 -13.33 2.12
C LEU A 692 -31.48 -14.37 1.10
N PRO A 693 -31.90 -15.56 1.55
CA PRO A 693 -32.66 -16.45 0.69
C PRO A 693 -34.02 -15.82 0.40
N HIS A 694 -34.41 -15.76 -0.89
CA HIS A 694 -35.79 -15.52 -1.30
C HIS A 694 -36.73 -16.44 -0.50
N HIS A 695 -37.42 -15.86 0.48
CA HIS A 695 -38.49 -16.51 1.20
C HIS A 695 -39.82 -15.99 0.62
N ASP A 696 -40.07 -16.31 -0.65
CA ASP A 696 -41.36 -16.21 -1.32
C ASP A 696 -41.47 -17.50 -2.15
N SER A 697 -42.47 -18.37 -2.03
CA SER A 697 -43.87 -18.15 -1.71
C SER A 697 -44.51 -19.48 -1.26
N ASP A 698 -45.02 -19.56 -0.04
CA ASP A 698 -46.06 -20.55 0.27
C ASP A 698 -47.38 -20.06 -0.33
N GLU A 699 -47.79 -20.74 -1.40
CA GLU A 699 -49.16 -21.14 -1.71
C GLU A 699 -50.27 -20.11 -1.47
N ASP A 700 -50.52 -19.28 -2.49
CA ASP A 700 -51.86 -18.75 -2.75
C ASP A 700 -52.67 -19.89 -3.41
N GLU A 701 -53.14 -20.81 -2.57
CA GLU A 701 -54.05 -21.89 -2.98
C GLU A 701 -55.40 -21.26 -3.35
N THR A 702 -55.74 -21.39 -4.63
CA THR A 702 -57.01 -21.04 -5.23
C THR A 702 -58.16 -21.77 -4.53
N ASP A 703 -58.98 -21.07 -3.76
CA ASP A 703 -60.29 -21.56 -3.32
C ASP A 703 -61.41 -20.79 -4.03
N GLU A 704 -61.73 -21.24 -5.24
CA GLU A 704 -63.03 -20.99 -5.87
C GLU A 704 -63.68 -22.32 -6.25
N GLY A 705 -64.73 -22.69 -5.51
CA GLY A 705 -66.00 -23.09 -6.13
C GLY A 705 -66.55 -24.46 -5.75
N GLY A 706 -67.67 -24.48 -5.01
CA GLY A 706 -68.49 -25.69 -4.89
C GLY A 706 -69.75 -25.53 -4.05
N HIS A 707 -70.79 -24.92 -4.63
CA HIS A 707 -72.17 -25.03 -4.16
C HIS A 707 -72.81 -26.33 -4.69
N ASP A 708 -73.66 -26.92 -3.84
CA ASP A 708 -74.86 -27.74 -4.10
C ASP A 708 -74.84 -29.29 -4.03
N GLU A 709 -75.71 -29.72 -3.12
CA GLU A 709 -76.54 -30.93 -2.98
C GLU A 709 -76.65 -31.91 -4.17
N LEU A 710 -76.27 -33.18 -3.94
CA LEU A 710 -77.17 -34.36 -3.80
C LEU A 710 -76.37 -35.67 -3.63
#